data_AF-A0A6G7XMP5-F1
#
_entry.id   AF-A0A6G7XMP5-F1
#
_cell.length_a   1.000
_cell.length_b   1.000
_cell.length_c   1.000
_cell.angle_alpha   90.00
_cell.angle_beta   90.00
_cell.angle_gamma   90.00
#
_symmetry.space_group_name_H-M   'P 1'
#
loop_
_entity.id
_entity.type
_entity.pdbx_description
1 polymer ?
#
loop_
_entity_poly.entity_id
_entity_poly.type
_entity_poly.pdbx_seq_one_letter_code
_entity_poly.pdbx_strand_id
1 'polypeptide(L)'
;MTSTHQHRLGATLLLVAVLLVALPSPASATTSPACATAQQLTDAGDPAAALASIAELRKADPVAAGTTPVCAEEYAAAVERQAQDKLDATTTPAQDADAGWSDLREQWLDPGLVLAAVVLGWLALVLVLARLLLGLVGRHVSDPVSTTRWLRRTCRYVAWAALVGGAVSLVGLPEAVSIAAGPAWSGEGTDLGTDLGLVAVLVATVLILVLGWRRAAARDDDAASSGAAVALVAAVGLVAVAGLVLSLDVSLEGPPLTPTLGVATLLGVAAAALLAIDWGASARLTITTTGDGAPSPEHLRSLVGRLAPTTPGGIEVPLGTDAELLEDVGIVETSSTPWIAALGRALRLLRAPSPWRLVVTAKDDSLVVDLLRNHRLVDTQSVDRQTALGFLRYDVPTTAGAAGAADPTEGLDLGVFPAALAVTRIARAHGITQGLAGATVARSIALHALAAQEPRGSSIAQALFAEAVDLDPANQLALVGYWHSLYREAGSSEELGRYLELLGSALASDVVRREPALRLRLLHTRVAVGINRASLLRQERDQAAGAERRFASEALEAQLRGLARDAKRLTAAVADPGTGVDDEFRCRLQRSSEMLTRSVPACPAVGWKPGPERLRRPEEYGPGLNYAAGCFLAESAGKAAIAVRHLACADVDPTLARWREADPQLARLRTGEATGDPLAPRTNPYRQAFGRPLPEDMLELAPFAECATVLRSAGLVTIDRLSRTSLDQLESIGLPPAAGSWLRALTVVARSARVYPGLKPWHLAVTSELAALGEITAPPLGISRDELVRELEARLAAYVSSPARGVVDAWLRDRESQTFISQGSPGTPTPAFPGRS
;
A
#
# COMPACT_ATOMS: atom_id res chain seq x y z
N MET A 1 20.06 32.42 -40.76
CA MET A 1 18.62 32.11 -40.87
C MET A 1 17.92 32.95 -39.80
N THR A 2 17.73 34.25 -40.07
CA THR A 2 16.45 34.89 -40.52
C THR A 2 15.34 34.75 -39.47
N SER A 3 14.66 35.78 -38.95
CA SER A 3 14.48 37.17 -39.40
C SER A 3 13.77 37.96 -38.29
N THR A 4 14.22 39.21 -38.05
CA THR A 4 13.56 40.27 -37.27
C THR A 4 12.65 41.14 -38.16
N HIS A 5 11.74 41.89 -37.53
CA HIS A 5 10.88 42.98 -38.04
C HIS A 5 9.58 42.63 -38.79
N GLN A 6 8.45 43.08 -38.21
CA GLN A 6 7.51 43.96 -38.91
C GLN A 6 6.54 44.67 -37.94
N HIS A 7 6.97 45.85 -37.45
CA HIS A 7 6.08 46.99 -37.30
C HIS A 7 5.74 47.49 -38.70
N ARG A 8 4.44 47.55 -39.07
CA ARG A 8 3.84 48.38 -40.14
C ARG A 8 2.46 47.80 -40.47
N LEU A 9 1.37 48.40 -39.98
CA LEU A 9 0.04 48.36 -40.63
C LEU A 9 -1.04 49.27 -40.00
N GLY A 10 -0.72 50.08 -38.98
CA GLY A 10 -1.74 50.95 -38.32
C GLY A 10 -1.60 52.45 -38.54
N ALA A 11 -0.70 52.93 -39.41
CA ALA A 11 -0.35 54.36 -39.50
C ALA A 11 -0.42 54.96 -40.92
N THR A 12 -1.20 54.35 -41.82
CA THR A 12 -1.34 54.77 -43.23
C THR A 12 -2.79 54.98 -43.66
N LEU A 13 -3.63 55.49 -42.76
CA LEU A 13 -5.02 55.89 -43.07
C LEU A 13 -5.41 57.29 -42.55
N LEU A 14 -4.52 57.99 -41.85
CA LEU A 14 -4.82 59.30 -41.25
C LEU A 14 -4.12 60.50 -41.93
N LEU A 15 -3.44 60.29 -43.06
CA LEU A 15 -2.66 61.34 -43.75
C LEU A 15 -3.13 61.64 -45.18
N VAL A 16 -4.38 61.28 -45.50
CA VAL A 16 -5.04 61.59 -46.79
C VAL A 16 -6.30 62.46 -46.60
N ALA A 17 -6.71 62.78 -45.36
CA ALA A 17 -7.90 63.60 -45.11
C ALA A 17 -7.64 65.11 -44.93
N VAL A 18 -6.39 65.59 -45.02
CA VAL A 18 -6.04 67.01 -44.76
C VAL A 18 -5.57 67.77 -46.01
N LEU A 19 -5.61 67.18 -47.20
CA LEU A 19 -5.12 67.89 -48.40
C LEU A 19 -5.87 67.53 -49.68
N LEU A 20 -7.17 67.82 -49.71
CA LEU A 20 -8.07 67.89 -50.88
C LEU A 20 -9.47 68.09 -50.27
N VAL A 21 -9.96 69.32 -50.05
CA VAL A 21 -10.71 70.08 -51.05
C VAL A 21 -10.82 71.52 -50.52
N ALA A 22 -9.95 72.39 -51.03
CA ALA A 22 -10.26 73.81 -51.17
C ALA A 22 -10.97 73.96 -52.51
N LEU A 23 -12.29 73.94 -52.50
CA LEU A 23 -13.12 74.36 -53.63
C LEU A 23 -13.79 75.69 -53.25
N PRO A 24 -13.82 76.67 -54.18
CA PRO A 24 -14.44 77.96 -53.92
C PRO A 24 -15.95 77.80 -53.67
N SER A 25 -16.46 78.53 -52.68
CA SER A 25 -17.90 78.66 -52.42
C SER A 25 -18.64 78.98 -53.71
N PRO A 26 -19.69 78.22 -54.10
CA PRO A 26 -20.58 78.67 -55.15
C PRO A 26 -21.24 79.96 -54.69
N ALA A 27 -21.32 80.94 -55.60
CA ALA A 27 -21.98 82.21 -55.39
C ALA A 27 -23.35 81.98 -54.74
N SER A 28 -23.67 82.73 -53.69
CA SER A 28 -24.98 82.75 -53.04
C SER A 28 -26.06 82.96 -54.11
N ALA A 29 -26.64 81.87 -54.59
CA ALA A 29 -27.97 81.94 -55.16
C ALA A 29 -28.83 82.51 -54.04
N THR A 30 -29.55 83.59 -54.31
CA THR A 30 -30.52 84.20 -53.38
C THR A 30 -31.44 83.11 -52.85
N THR A 31 -31.08 82.54 -51.70
CA THR A 31 -31.87 81.56 -50.98
C THR A 31 -33.17 82.26 -50.64
N SER A 32 -34.29 81.66 -51.04
CA SER A 32 -35.59 82.12 -50.59
C SER A 32 -35.52 82.36 -49.07
N PRO A 33 -36.01 83.50 -48.54
CA PRO A 33 -35.96 83.79 -47.11
C PRO A 33 -36.56 82.65 -46.27
N ALA A 34 -37.43 81.84 -46.87
CA ALA A 34 -38.02 80.69 -46.23
C ALA A 34 -37.08 79.47 -46.09
N CYS A 35 -36.13 79.25 -47.00
CA CYS A 35 -35.10 78.20 -46.83
C CYS A 35 -34.09 78.59 -45.75
N ALA A 36 -33.76 79.88 -45.64
CA ALA A 36 -32.88 80.39 -44.58
C ALA A 36 -33.46 80.16 -43.18
N THR A 37 -34.79 80.28 -43.01
CA THR A 37 -35.48 79.95 -41.75
C THR A 37 -35.34 78.47 -41.40
N ALA A 38 -35.48 77.57 -42.37
CA ALA A 38 -35.32 76.14 -42.14
C ALA A 38 -33.88 75.76 -41.75
N GLN A 39 -32.90 76.41 -42.36
CA GLN A 39 -31.50 76.25 -41.96
C GLN A 39 -31.27 76.73 -40.53
N GLN A 40 -31.79 77.90 -40.14
CA GLN A 40 -31.67 78.40 -38.76
C GLN A 40 -32.30 77.45 -37.74
N LEU A 41 -33.46 76.84 -38.05
CA LEU A 41 -34.09 75.86 -37.16
C LEU A 41 -33.25 74.58 -37.02
N THR A 42 -32.60 74.15 -38.09
CA THR A 42 -31.68 73.00 -38.06
C THR A 42 -30.43 73.31 -37.23
N ASP A 43 -29.85 74.50 -37.42
CA ASP A 43 -28.66 74.96 -36.69
C ASP A 43 -28.97 75.21 -35.19
N ALA A 44 -30.21 75.57 -34.86
CA ALA A 44 -30.69 75.72 -33.49
C ALA A 44 -30.98 74.39 -32.77
N GLY A 45 -30.78 73.26 -33.43
CA GLY A 45 -31.00 71.93 -32.85
C GLY A 45 -32.48 71.50 -32.82
N ASP A 46 -33.34 72.10 -33.64
CA ASP A 46 -34.74 71.67 -33.81
C ASP A 46 -35.04 71.24 -35.26
N PRO A 47 -34.45 70.09 -35.69
CA PRO A 47 -34.60 69.62 -37.06
C PRO A 47 -36.05 69.23 -37.40
N ALA A 48 -36.88 68.90 -36.41
CA ALA A 48 -38.28 68.58 -36.63
C ALA A 48 -39.08 69.83 -37.07
N ALA A 49 -38.86 70.96 -36.39
CA ALA A 49 -39.46 72.24 -36.78
C ALA A 49 -38.96 72.71 -38.16
N ALA A 50 -37.67 72.51 -38.46
CA ALA A 50 -37.09 72.80 -39.77
C ALA A 50 -37.82 72.02 -40.89
N LEU A 51 -37.98 70.70 -40.73
CA LEU A 51 -38.68 69.86 -41.71
C LEU A 51 -40.15 70.24 -41.90
N ALA A 52 -40.85 70.62 -40.81
CA ALA A 52 -42.22 71.10 -40.87
C ALA A 52 -42.36 72.40 -41.69
N SER A 53 -41.42 73.34 -41.50
CA SER A 53 -41.40 74.61 -42.24
C SER A 53 -41.17 74.41 -43.75
N ILE A 54 -40.28 73.49 -44.14
CA ILE A 54 -40.05 73.11 -45.54
C ILE A 54 -41.29 72.45 -46.13
N ALA A 55 -41.99 71.62 -45.35
CA ALA A 55 -43.20 70.94 -45.81
C ALA A 55 -44.36 71.92 -46.07
N GLU A 56 -44.52 72.98 -45.26
CA GLU A 56 -45.49 74.04 -45.53
C GLU A 56 -45.17 74.81 -46.81
N LEU A 57 -43.89 75.13 -47.05
CA LEU A 57 -43.47 75.82 -48.28
C LEU A 57 -43.79 74.99 -49.54
N ARG A 58 -43.57 73.68 -49.49
CA ARG A 58 -43.90 72.77 -50.60
C ARG A 58 -45.41 72.68 -50.85
N LYS A 59 -46.26 72.93 -49.83
CA LYS A 59 -47.72 72.98 -49.99
C LYS A 59 -48.19 74.31 -50.60
N ALA A 60 -47.50 75.41 -50.31
CA ALA A 60 -47.90 76.75 -50.74
C ALA A 60 -47.65 77.01 -52.24
N ASP A 61 -46.64 76.38 -52.85
CA ASP A 61 -46.32 76.53 -54.28
C ASP A 61 -46.11 75.17 -54.97
N PRO A 62 -47.20 74.47 -55.36
CA PRO A 62 -47.12 73.14 -55.95
C PRO A 62 -46.58 73.13 -57.38
N VAL A 63 -46.51 74.27 -58.07
CA VAL A 63 -46.07 74.36 -59.47
C VAL A 63 -44.54 74.41 -59.58
N ALA A 64 -43.83 74.88 -58.54
CA ALA A 64 -42.37 74.84 -58.46
C ALA A 64 -41.79 73.45 -58.16
N ALA A 65 -42.61 72.46 -57.78
CA ALA A 65 -42.17 71.11 -57.45
C ALA A 65 -41.70 70.28 -58.68
N GLY A 66 -41.83 70.82 -59.89
CA GLY A 66 -41.69 70.06 -61.14
C GLY A 66 -40.27 69.69 -61.59
N THR A 67 -39.20 70.35 -61.15
CA THR A 67 -37.83 69.97 -61.60
C THR A 67 -36.68 70.25 -60.62
N THR A 68 -36.86 71.00 -59.53
CA THR A 68 -35.90 71.08 -58.42
C THR A 68 -36.65 71.25 -57.08
N PRO A 69 -36.43 70.38 -56.07
CA PRO A 69 -37.14 70.48 -54.81
C PRO A 69 -36.75 71.77 -54.06
N VAL A 70 -37.76 72.56 -53.68
CA VAL A 70 -37.57 73.76 -52.84
C VAL A 70 -36.89 73.35 -51.52
N CYS A 71 -35.81 74.06 -51.19
CA CYS A 71 -34.93 73.85 -50.02
C CYS A 71 -34.37 72.42 -49.89
N ALA A 72 -33.81 71.87 -50.97
CA ALA A 72 -33.34 70.47 -51.00
C ALA A 72 -32.18 70.19 -50.04
N GLU A 73 -31.22 71.12 -49.95
CA GLU A 73 -30.03 70.97 -49.11
C GLU A 73 -30.39 71.08 -47.62
N GLU A 74 -31.23 72.05 -47.27
CA GLU A 74 -31.69 72.26 -45.89
C GLU A 74 -32.57 71.11 -45.41
N TYR A 75 -33.40 70.53 -46.29
CA TYR A 75 -34.17 69.32 -45.97
C TYR A 75 -33.25 68.14 -45.67
N ALA A 76 -32.21 67.93 -46.49
CA ALA A 76 -31.25 66.85 -46.26
C ALA A 76 -30.49 67.02 -44.93
N ALA A 77 -30.04 68.25 -44.65
CA ALA A 77 -29.35 68.58 -43.39
C ALA A 77 -30.25 68.33 -42.16
N ALA A 78 -31.51 68.74 -42.22
CA ALA A 78 -32.45 68.53 -41.11
C ALA A 78 -32.78 67.04 -40.88
N VAL A 79 -32.94 66.24 -41.95
CA VAL A 79 -33.15 64.78 -41.81
C VAL A 79 -31.93 64.10 -41.21
N GLU A 80 -30.72 64.45 -41.64
CA GLU A 80 -29.48 63.87 -41.12
C GLU A 80 -29.32 64.18 -39.62
N ARG A 81 -29.57 65.43 -39.21
CA ARG A 81 -29.52 65.83 -37.80
C ARG A 81 -30.54 65.09 -36.95
N GLN A 82 -31.78 64.95 -37.44
CA GLN A 82 -32.83 64.21 -36.74
C GLN A 82 -32.51 62.70 -36.60
N ALA A 83 -31.79 62.13 -37.56
CA ALA A 83 -31.32 60.74 -37.49
C ALA A 83 -30.19 60.56 -36.47
N GLN A 84 -29.26 61.52 -36.39
CA GLN A 84 -28.19 61.53 -35.38
C GLN A 84 -28.72 61.68 -33.95
N ASP A 85 -29.66 62.61 -33.72
CA ASP A 85 -30.25 62.79 -32.37
C ASP A 85 -30.97 61.52 -31.89
N LYS A 86 -31.57 60.75 -32.80
CA LYS A 86 -32.18 59.44 -32.47
C LYS A 86 -31.14 58.36 -32.19
N LEU A 87 -29.97 58.42 -32.81
CA LEU A 87 -28.88 57.47 -32.58
C LEU A 87 -28.24 57.69 -31.21
N ASP A 88 -27.97 58.96 -30.87
CA ASP A 88 -27.34 59.36 -29.61
C ASP A 88 -28.25 59.15 -28.39
N ALA A 89 -29.58 59.20 -28.57
CA ALA A 89 -30.55 58.89 -27.52
C ALA A 89 -30.65 57.38 -27.17
N THR A 90 -29.96 56.51 -27.90
CA THR A 90 -29.90 55.06 -27.65
C THR A 90 -28.49 54.62 -27.25
N THR A 91 -28.02 55.04 -26.07
CA THR A 91 -26.91 54.33 -25.41
C THR A 91 -27.37 52.90 -25.09
N THR A 92 -26.57 51.91 -25.50
CA THR A 92 -26.95 50.49 -25.38
C THR A 92 -26.49 49.92 -24.04
N PRO A 93 -27.19 48.92 -23.46
CA PRO A 93 -26.80 48.26 -22.20
C PRO A 93 -25.38 47.69 -22.17
N ALA A 94 -24.77 47.47 -23.34
CA ALA A 94 -23.39 47.04 -23.48
C ALA A 94 -22.38 48.13 -23.08
N GLN A 95 -22.68 49.41 -23.35
CA GLN A 95 -21.80 50.52 -22.97
C GLN A 95 -21.85 50.81 -21.47
N ASP A 96 -23.02 50.66 -20.84
CA ASP A 96 -23.16 50.75 -19.39
C ASP A 96 -22.49 49.57 -18.67
N ALA A 97 -22.50 48.37 -19.27
CA ALA A 97 -21.79 47.22 -18.75
C ALA A 97 -20.25 47.39 -18.82
N ASP A 98 -19.74 47.95 -19.92
CA ASP A 98 -18.30 48.24 -20.07
C ASP A 98 -17.84 49.35 -19.11
N ALA A 99 -18.63 50.40 -18.93
CA ALA A 99 -18.35 51.47 -17.95
C ALA A 99 -18.41 50.96 -16.50
N GLY A 100 -19.41 50.13 -16.17
CA GLY A 100 -19.49 49.48 -14.86
C GLY A 100 -18.33 48.51 -14.61
N TRP A 101 -17.82 47.85 -15.65
CA TRP A 101 -16.66 46.96 -15.55
C TRP A 101 -15.35 47.73 -15.41
N SER A 102 -15.18 48.87 -16.10
CA SER A 102 -14.01 49.74 -15.91
C SER A 102 -13.99 50.37 -14.51
N ASP A 103 -15.12 50.82 -14.00
CA ASP A 103 -15.22 51.39 -12.65
C ASP A 103 -14.93 50.33 -11.59
N LEU A 104 -15.50 49.12 -11.72
CA LEU A 104 -15.19 48.01 -10.81
C LEU A 104 -13.71 47.62 -10.88
N ARG A 105 -13.09 47.70 -12.07
CA ARG A 105 -11.68 47.41 -12.28
C ARG A 105 -10.79 48.44 -11.60
N GLU A 106 -10.96 49.73 -11.90
CA GLU A 106 -10.12 50.79 -11.37
C GLU A 106 -10.30 50.97 -9.87
N GLN A 107 -11.52 50.80 -9.38
CA GLN A 107 -11.86 51.10 -7.98
C GLN A 107 -11.61 49.93 -7.03
N TRP A 108 -11.70 48.68 -7.51
CA TRP A 108 -11.57 47.49 -6.66
C TRP A 108 -10.50 46.51 -7.12
N LEU A 109 -10.41 46.20 -8.42
CA LEU A 109 -9.45 45.19 -8.91
C LEU A 109 -8.02 45.71 -8.96
N ASP A 110 -7.77 46.92 -9.46
CA ASP A 110 -6.40 47.45 -9.62
C ASP A 110 -5.71 47.73 -8.27
N PRO A 111 -6.38 48.32 -7.25
CA PRO A 111 -5.82 48.43 -5.91
C PRO A 111 -5.66 47.05 -5.25
N GLY A 112 -6.64 46.16 -5.45
CA GLY A 112 -6.60 44.78 -4.99
C GLY A 112 -5.45 43.98 -5.60
N LEU A 113 -5.08 44.25 -6.86
CA LEU A 113 -3.97 43.63 -7.58
C LEU A 113 -2.62 44.07 -7.02
N VAL A 114 -2.46 45.35 -6.67
CA VAL A 114 -1.24 45.84 -6.02
C VAL A 114 -1.09 45.20 -4.63
N LEU A 115 -2.17 45.16 -3.85
CA LEU A 115 -2.16 44.52 -2.52
C LEU A 115 -1.89 43.01 -2.62
N ALA A 116 -2.53 42.33 -3.56
CA ALA A 116 -2.28 40.92 -3.85
C ALA A 116 -0.83 40.69 -4.29
N ALA A 117 -0.26 41.56 -5.12
CA ALA A 117 1.14 41.46 -5.54
C ALA A 117 2.11 41.65 -4.36
N VAL A 118 1.82 42.57 -3.42
CA VAL A 118 2.62 42.76 -2.21
C VAL A 118 2.55 41.54 -1.29
N VAL A 119 1.34 41.02 -1.03
CA VAL A 119 1.15 39.82 -0.20
C VAL A 119 1.80 38.59 -0.84
N LEU A 120 1.64 38.41 -2.15
CA LEU A 120 2.29 37.33 -2.90
C LEU A 120 3.81 37.47 -2.91
N GLY A 121 4.33 38.69 -3.06
CA GLY A 121 5.77 38.98 -2.99
C GLY A 121 6.35 38.67 -1.60
N TRP A 122 5.65 39.05 -0.53
CA TRP A 122 6.04 38.72 0.83
C TRP A 122 5.99 37.21 1.11
N LEU A 123 4.92 36.52 0.70
CA LEU A 123 4.82 35.06 0.78
C LEU A 123 5.98 34.39 0.03
N ALA A 124 6.26 34.83 -1.21
CA ALA A 124 7.37 34.31 -1.99
C ALA A 124 8.71 34.50 -1.28
N LEU A 125 8.95 35.68 -0.68
CA LEU A 125 10.14 35.96 0.11
C LEU A 125 10.27 35.02 1.32
N VAL A 126 9.19 34.83 2.09
CA VAL A 126 9.14 33.91 3.24
C VAL A 126 9.48 32.48 2.82
N LEU A 127 8.97 32.02 1.67
CA LEU A 127 9.23 30.68 1.15
C LEU A 127 10.66 30.51 0.66
N VAL A 128 11.21 31.52 -0.02
CA VAL A 128 12.63 31.54 -0.39
C VAL A 128 13.50 31.49 0.86
N LEU A 129 13.16 32.26 1.90
CA LEU A 129 13.86 32.26 3.17
C LEU A 129 13.79 30.88 3.86
N ALA A 130 12.60 30.27 3.90
CA ALA A 130 12.40 28.92 4.44
C ALA A 130 13.26 27.89 3.70
N ARG A 131 13.33 27.99 2.38
CA ARG A 131 14.13 27.11 1.53
C ARG A 131 15.64 27.29 1.74
N LEU A 132 16.10 28.53 1.90
CA LEU A 132 17.50 28.81 2.24
C LEU A 132 17.85 28.28 3.64
N LEU A 133 16.94 28.45 4.61
CA LEU A 133 17.08 27.91 5.96
C LEU A 133 17.09 26.37 5.98
N LEU A 134 16.38 25.70 5.05
CA LEU A 134 16.38 24.24 4.94
C LEU A 134 17.78 23.64 4.79
N GLY A 135 18.66 24.31 4.04
CA GLY A 135 20.05 23.89 3.86
C GLY A 135 20.91 24.03 5.12
N LEU A 136 20.54 24.93 6.03
CA LEU A 136 21.18 25.17 7.32
C LEU A 136 20.64 24.22 8.39
N VAL A 137 19.31 24.08 8.49
CA VAL A 137 18.61 23.21 9.44
C VAL A 137 18.90 21.73 9.13
N GLY A 138 18.85 21.33 7.85
CA GLY A 138 19.07 19.95 7.43
C GLY A 138 20.49 19.41 7.69
N ARG A 139 21.47 20.27 7.99
CA ARG A 139 22.82 19.87 8.40
C ARG A 139 22.97 19.61 9.89
N HIS A 140 22.05 20.12 10.73
CA HIS A 140 22.22 20.15 12.18
C HIS A 140 21.07 19.51 12.97
N VAL A 141 19.91 19.27 12.33
CA VAL A 141 18.83 18.45 12.92
C VAL A 141 19.02 17.01 12.47
N SER A 142 19.92 16.29 13.14
CA SER A 142 20.21 14.87 12.90
C SER A 142 19.35 13.92 13.74
N ASP A 143 18.62 14.43 14.75
CA ASP A 143 17.77 13.60 15.62
C ASP A 143 16.31 14.08 15.66
N PRO A 144 15.47 13.63 14.71
CA PRO A 144 14.04 13.97 14.68
C PRO A 144 13.18 13.05 15.57
N VAL A 145 13.75 12.01 16.20
CA VAL A 145 13.00 10.98 16.97
C VAL A 145 12.31 11.56 18.20
N SER A 146 12.91 12.55 18.86
CA SER A 146 12.33 13.16 20.08
C SER A 146 11.36 14.31 19.78
N THR A 147 11.32 14.82 18.53
CA THR A 147 10.32 15.81 18.12
C THR A 147 8.97 15.13 17.93
N THR A 148 8.24 15.02 19.04
CA THR A 148 6.88 14.47 19.13
C THR A 148 6.00 14.96 17.97
N ARG A 149 5.11 14.10 17.45
CA ARG A 149 4.12 14.47 16.42
C ARG A 149 3.36 15.76 16.77
N TRP A 150 3.21 16.01 18.07
CA TRP A 150 2.68 17.25 18.61
C TRP A 150 3.52 18.46 18.22
N LEU A 151 4.84 18.43 18.40
CA LEU A 151 5.74 19.53 18.04
C LEU A 151 5.64 19.89 16.55
N ARG A 152 5.59 18.91 15.64
CA ARG A 152 5.40 19.17 14.20
C ARG A 152 4.04 19.80 13.91
N ARG A 153 2.97 19.28 14.50
CA ARG A 153 1.63 19.89 14.39
C ARG A 153 1.64 21.33 14.89
N THR A 154 2.22 21.57 16.07
CA THR A 154 2.34 22.91 16.66
C THR A 154 3.17 23.83 15.77
N CYS A 155 4.34 23.42 15.27
CA CYS A 155 5.15 24.22 14.35
C CYS A 155 4.38 24.56 13.07
N ARG A 156 3.62 23.61 12.52
CA ARG A 156 2.79 23.83 11.33
C ARG A 156 1.66 24.83 11.60
N TYR A 157 0.91 24.67 12.70
CA TYR A 157 -0.16 25.59 13.06
C TYR A 157 0.37 26.99 13.38
N VAL A 158 1.49 27.09 14.10
CA VAL A 158 2.13 28.38 14.44
C VAL A 158 2.70 29.05 13.19
N ALA A 159 3.30 28.30 12.26
CA ALA A 159 3.78 28.86 11.00
C ALA A 159 2.63 29.41 10.15
N TRP A 160 1.51 28.70 10.06
CA TRP A 160 0.31 29.18 9.37
C TRP A 160 -0.31 30.39 10.06
N ALA A 161 -0.40 30.38 11.39
CA ALA A 161 -0.89 31.53 12.15
C ALA A 161 0.01 32.77 11.93
N ALA A 162 1.33 32.59 11.87
CA ALA A 162 2.27 33.68 11.59
C ALA A 162 2.18 34.17 10.13
N LEU A 163 1.98 33.28 9.16
CA LEU A 163 1.74 33.65 7.76
C LEU A 163 0.44 34.45 7.60
N VAL A 164 -0.66 33.96 8.19
CA VAL A 164 -1.96 34.63 8.14
C VAL A 164 -1.90 35.96 8.88
N GLY A 165 -1.27 36.00 10.06
CA GLY A 165 -1.05 37.22 10.83
C GLY A 165 -0.28 38.28 10.03
N GLY A 166 0.85 37.90 9.43
CA GLY A 166 1.65 38.80 8.58
C GLY A 166 0.88 39.29 7.35
N ALA A 167 0.11 38.44 6.69
CA ALA A 167 -0.71 38.82 5.54
C ALA A 167 -1.85 39.76 5.93
N VAL A 168 -2.54 39.51 7.05
CA VAL A 168 -3.61 40.39 7.56
C VAL A 168 -3.04 41.75 7.96
N SER A 169 -1.86 41.80 8.59
CA SER A 169 -1.17 43.06 8.89
C SER A 169 -0.81 43.86 7.64
N LEU A 170 -0.47 43.20 6.53
CA LEU A 170 -0.22 43.85 5.24
C LEU A 170 -1.52 44.34 4.57
N VAL A 171 -2.62 43.60 4.72
CA VAL A 171 -3.94 43.97 4.14
C VAL A 171 -4.62 45.11 4.90
N GLY A 172 -4.36 45.27 6.20
CA GLY A 172 -4.89 46.39 7.00
C GLY A 172 -4.18 47.74 6.78
N LEU A 173 -3.06 47.76 6.04
CA LEU A 173 -2.29 48.98 5.73
C LEU A 173 -3.11 50.10 5.04
N PRO A 174 -3.99 49.83 4.06
CA PRO A 174 -4.67 50.89 3.30
C PRO A 174 -5.69 51.68 4.13
N GLU A 175 -6.44 51.02 5.03
CA GLU A 175 -7.40 51.70 5.93
C GLU A 175 -6.68 52.53 6.99
N ALA A 176 -5.55 52.06 7.53
CA ALA A 176 -4.76 52.82 8.50
C ALA A 176 -4.08 54.05 7.87
N VAL A 177 -3.60 53.93 6.62
CA VAL A 177 -2.94 55.03 5.89
C VAL A 177 -3.94 56.09 5.43
N SER A 178 -5.16 55.71 5.05
CA SER A 178 -6.20 56.66 4.64
C SER A 178 -6.80 57.46 5.81
N ILE A 179 -6.82 56.91 7.03
CA ILE A 179 -7.23 57.62 8.24
C ILE A 179 -6.14 58.57 8.75
N ALA A 180 -4.86 58.27 8.52
CA ALA A 180 -3.72 59.06 9.00
C ALA A 180 -3.33 60.25 8.09
N ALA A 181 -3.81 60.31 6.84
CA ALA A 181 -3.48 61.37 5.88
C ALA A 181 -4.26 62.69 6.07
N GLY A 182 -4.71 62.99 7.29
CA GLY A 182 -5.26 64.30 7.63
C GLY A 182 -4.17 65.39 7.60
N PRO A 183 -4.45 66.59 7.07
CA PRO A 183 -3.42 67.59 6.79
C PRO A 183 -3.04 68.35 8.06
N ALA A 184 -2.03 67.85 8.77
CA ALA A 184 -1.09 68.67 9.50
C ALA A 184 0.11 67.76 9.82
N TRP A 185 1.33 68.24 9.55
CA TRP A 185 2.47 68.20 10.48
C TRP A 185 3.79 68.39 9.73
N SER A 186 4.52 69.43 10.15
CA SER A 186 5.90 69.72 9.76
C SER A 186 6.72 69.77 11.05
N GLY A 187 7.54 68.76 11.30
CA GLY A 187 8.45 68.70 12.44
C GLY A 187 9.69 67.89 12.09
N GLU A 188 10.86 68.50 12.22
CA GLU A 188 12.17 67.94 11.86
C GLU A 188 12.70 66.93 12.90
N GLY A 189 13.34 65.87 12.38
CA GLY A 189 14.51 65.23 13.02
C GLY A 189 14.23 63.98 13.86
N THR A 190 14.43 62.79 13.26
CA THR A 190 14.76 61.58 14.03
C THR A 190 15.98 60.87 13.45
N ASP A 191 16.89 60.50 14.35
CA ASP A 191 18.17 59.85 14.12
C ASP A 191 17.99 58.40 13.64
N LEU A 192 18.41 58.13 12.40
CA LEU A 192 18.46 56.78 11.79
C LEU A 192 19.28 55.74 12.59
N GLY A 193 20.05 56.17 13.60
CA GLY A 193 20.98 55.34 14.36
C GLY A 193 20.33 54.39 15.37
N THR A 194 19.15 54.72 15.91
CA THR A 194 18.49 53.88 16.93
C THR A 194 17.82 52.64 16.34
N ASP A 195 17.26 52.76 15.13
CA ASP A 195 16.56 51.65 14.46
C ASP A 195 17.53 50.59 13.92
N LEU A 196 18.67 51.01 13.38
CA LEU A 196 19.77 50.11 12.98
C LEU A 196 20.40 49.41 14.20
N GLY A 197 20.50 50.12 15.33
CA GLY A 197 20.98 49.55 16.60
C GLY A 197 20.07 48.45 17.13
N LEU A 198 18.75 48.63 17.05
CA LEU A 198 17.78 47.65 17.55
C LEU A 198 17.75 46.38 16.70
N VAL A 199 17.77 46.51 15.37
CA VAL A 199 17.86 45.36 14.44
C VAL A 199 19.16 44.58 14.68
N ALA A 200 20.28 45.28 14.91
CA ALA A 200 21.56 44.62 15.24
C ALA A 200 21.50 43.85 16.56
N VAL A 201 20.85 44.39 17.61
CA VAL A 201 20.69 43.70 18.90
C VAL A 201 19.79 42.46 18.77
N LEU A 202 18.74 42.54 17.97
CA LEU A 202 17.78 41.45 17.77
C LEU A 202 18.42 40.31 16.95
N VAL A 203 19.17 40.66 15.89
CA VAL A 203 20.00 39.72 15.12
C VAL A 203 21.10 39.10 16.00
N ALA A 204 21.77 39.89 16.84
CA ALA A 204 22.78 39.40 17.77
C ALA A 204 22.19 38.46 18.82
N THR A 205 20.98 38.72 19.32
CA THR A 205 20.31 37.88 20.32
C THR A 205 19.91 36.53 19.72
N VAL A 206 19.38 36.52 18.48
CA VAL A 206 19.12 35.29 17.74
C VAL A 206 20.41 34.51 17.48
N LEU A 207 21.49 35.19 17.09
CA LEU A 207 22.81 34.58 16.90
C LEU A 207 23.37 33.97 18.19
N ILE A 208 23.23 34.65 19.33
CA ILE A 208 23.67 34.16 20.66
C ILE A 208 22.86 32.93 21.07
N LEU A 209 21.54 32.92 20.85
CA LEU A 209 20.68 31.76 21.11
C LEU A 209 21.03 30.57 20.21
N VAL A 210 21.31 30.81 18.93
CA VAL A 210 21.75 29.78 17.97
C VAL A 210 23.14 29.24 18.33
N LEU A 211 24.07 30.10 18.77
CA LEU A 211 25.40 29.70 19.24
C LEU A 211 25.33 28.94 20.57
N GLY A 212 24.43 29.33 21.48
CA GLY A 212 24.12 28.60 22.72
C GLY A 212 23.55 27.21 22.44
N TRP A 213 22.61 27.11 21.49
CA TRP A 213 22.07 25.84 21.01
C TRP A 213 23.17 24.94 20.43
N ARG A 214 24.08 25.49 19.61
CA ARG A 214 25.25 24.75 19.11
C ARG A 214 26.13 24.20 20.23
N ARG A 215 26.34 24.96 21.30
CA ARG A 215 27.20 24.56 22.42
C ARG A 215 26.54 23.52 23.33
N ALA A 216 25.21 23.54 23.44
CA ALA A 216 24.43 22.54 24.16
C ALA A 216 24.28 21.23 23.37
N ALA A 217 24.02 21.32 22.06
CA ALA A 217 23.93 20.17 21.17
C ALA A 217 25.27 19.42 21.03
N ALA A 218 26.41 20.09 21.21
CA ALA A 218 27.72 19.45 21.22
C ALA A 218 28.03 18.64 22.50
N ARG A 219 27.15 18.65 23.51
CA ARG A 219 27.37 17.98 24.81
C ARG A 219 26.56 16.70 25.03
N ASP A 220 25.80 16.21 24.05
CA ASP A 220 25.06 14.93 24.12
C ASP A 220 24.06 14.79 25.29
N ASP A 221 23.58 15.90 25.87
CA ASP A 221 22.51 15.86 26.88
C ASP A 221 21.12 15.95 26.19
N ASP A 222 20.45 14.80 26.02
CA ASP A 222 19.12 14.66 25.38
C ASP A 222 18.01 15.53 26.04
N ALA A 223 18.13 15.80 27.35
CA ALA A 223 17.22 16.67 28.07
C ALA A 223 17.47 18.17 27.78
N ALA A 224 18.69 18.54 27.41
CA ALA A 224 19.07 19.91 27.10
C ALA A 224 18.69 20.32 25.66
N SER A 225 18.71 19.38 24.71
CA SER A 225 18.37 19.63 23.31
C SER A 225 16.87 19.93 23.10
N SER A 226 16.00 19.21 23.81
CA SER A 226 14.55 19.43 23.83
C SER A 226 14.17 20.72 24.56
N GLY A 227 14.82 21.02 25.70
CA GLY A 227 14.66 22.29 26.40
C GLY A 227 15.11 23.50 25.58
N ALA A 228 16.18 23.37 24.78
CA ALA A 228 16.67 24.44 23.92
C ALA A 228 15.77 24.69 22.70
N ALA A 229 15.12 23.66 22.14
CA ALA A 229 14.12 23.85 21.07
C ALA A 229 12.87 24.58 21.59
N VAL A 230 12.38 24.23 22.78
CA VAL A 230 11.29 24.95 23.44
C VAL A 230 11.71 26.37 23.80
N ALA A 231 12.94 26.58 24.27
CA ALA A 231 13.49 27.90 24.54
C ALA A 231 13.65 28.76 23.27
N LEU A 232 13.99 28.16 22.12
CA LEU A 232 14.05 28.85 20.83
C LEU A 232 12.65 29.28 20.37
N VAL A 233 11.65 28.39 20.45
CA VAL A 233 10.25 28.71 20.11
C VAL A 233 9.70 29.77 21.06
N ALA A 234 9.97 29.63 22.36
CA ALA A 234 9.61 30.62 23.37
C ALA A 234 10.31 31.95 23.13
N ALA A 235 11.60 31.97 22.76
CA ALA A 235 12.34 33.18 22.46
C ALA A 235 11.85 33.86 21.17
N VAL A 236 11.55 33.10 20.11
CA VAL A 236 10.93 33.64 18.89
C VAL A 236 9.54 34.21 19.19
N GLY A 237 8.74 33.51 20.01
CA GLY A 237 7.46 34.02 20.50
C GLY A 237 7.62 35.28 21.35
N LEU A 238 8.61 35.34 22.23
CA LEU A 238 8.88 36.48 23.10
C LEU A 238 9.43 37.68 22.32
N VAL A 239 10.20 37.44 21.27
CA VAL A 239 10.67 38.46 20.32
C VAL A 239 9.51 38.99 19.48
N ALA A 240 8.59 38.13 19.03
CA ALA A 240 7.38 38.56 18.32
C ALA A 240 6.45 39.37 19.24
N VAL A 241 6.26 38.95 20.49
CA VAL A 241 5.46 39.66 21.50
C VAL A 241 6.14 40.97 21.92
N ALA A 242 7.46 40.98 22.12
CA ALA A 242 8.20 42.20 22.41
C ALA A 242 8.17 43.17 21.23
N GLY A 243 8.29 42.68 19.99
CA GLY A 243 8.09 43.47 18.79
C GLY A 243 6.68 44.06 18.69
N LEU A 244 5.65 43.29 19.07
CA LEU A 244 4.25 43.73 19.12
C LEU A 244 4.02 44.79 20.22
N VAL A 245 4.56 44.58 21.42
CA VAL A 245 4.45 45.51 22.55
C VAL A 245 5.21 46.81 22.26
N LEU A 246 6.40 46.72 21.66
CA LEU A 246 7.17 47.90 21.25
C LEU A 246 6.52 48.65 20.09
N SER A 247 5.82 47.97 19.17
CA SER A 247 5.05 48.65 18.12
C SER A 247 3.73 49.27 18.63
N LEU A 248 3.25 48.87 19.81
CA LEU A 248 2.11 49.50 20.48
C LEU A 248 2.52 50.73 21.32
N ASP A 249 3.76 50.81 21.79
CA ASP A 249 4.27 51.93 22.64
C ASP A 249 5.04 53.00 21.83
N VAL A 250 5.41 52.69 20.59
CA VAL A 250 6.10 53.60 19.68
C VAL A 250 5.05 54.41 18.91
N SER A 251 4.48 55.38 19.61
CA SER A 251 3.76 56.51 19.00
C SER A 251 4.78 57.50 18.41
N LEU A 252 5.62 57.03 17.48
CA LEU A 252 6.59 57.88 16.78
C LEU A 252 5.89 58.57 15.61
N GLU A 253 6.13 59.87 15.51
CA GLU A 253 5.58 60.86 14.56
C GLU A 253 5.99 60.63 13.08
N GLY A 254 6.30 59.39 12.70
CA GLY A 254 6.59 58.97 11.32
C GLY A 254 5.40 58.26 10.65
N PRO A 255 5.43 58.09 9.32
CA PRO A 255 4.34 57.43 8.60
C PRO A 255 4.10 56.02 9.17
N PRO A 256 2.84 55.59 9.40
CA PRO A 256 2.46 54.35 10.10
C PRO A 256 2.89 53.03 9.43
N LEU A 257 3.67 53.12 8.35
CA LEU A 257 4.13 52.02 7.52
C LEU A 257 5.31 51.24 8.15
N THR A 258 6.16 51.87 8.97
CA THR A 258 7.39 51.25 9.48
C THR A 258 7.20 50.16 10.55
N PRO A 259 6.37 50.33 11.61
CA PRO A 259 6.21 49.29 12.64
C PRO A 259 5.45 48.06 12.12
N THR A 260 4.46 48.27 11.24
CA THR A 260 3.65 47.20 10.62
C THR A 260 4.49 46.34 9.67
N LEU A 261 5.36 46.96 8.85
CA LEU A 261 6.35 46.24 8.04
C LEU A 261 7.34 45.45 8.91
N GLY A 262 7.78 46.01 10.05
CA GLY A 262 8.66 45.32 11.00
C GLY A 262 8.03 44.05 11.59
N VAL A 263 6.78 44.14 12.07
CA VAL A 263 6.02 42.99 12.61
C VAL A 263 5.76 41.94 11.54
N ALA A 264 5.32 42.35 10.34
CA ALA A 264 5.12 41.44 9.22
C ALA A 264 6.43 40.73 8.83
N THR A 265 7.56 41.44 8.83
CA THR A 265 8.86 40.83 8.51
C THR A 265 9.28 39.80 9.57
N LEU A 266 9.13 40.11 10.86
CA LEU A 266 9.45 39.18 11.96
C LEU A 266 8.57 37.93 11.93
N LEU A 267 7.26 38.08 11.73
CA LEU A 267 6.33 36.95 11.58
C LEU A 267 6.68 36.10 10.36
N GLY A 268 7.09 36.73 9.26
CA GLY A 268 7.53 36.05 8.04
C GLY A 268 8.80 35.22 8.28
N VAL A 269 9.79 35.76 8.98
CA VAL A 269 11.02 35.03 9.33
C VAL A 269 10.72 33.88 10.28
N ALA A 270 9.86 34.08 11.28
CA ALA A 270 9.43 33.02 12.19
C ALA A 270 8.69 31.89 11.47
N ALA A 271 7.74 32.24 10.59
CA ALA A 271 7.04 31.28 9.74
C ALA A 271 8.01 30.52 8.83
N ALA A 272 8.97 31.21 8.20
CA ALA A 272 9.98 30.61 7.35
C ALA A 272 10.82 29.58 8.12
N ALA A 273 11.28 29.92 9.33
CA ALA A 273 12.06 29.01 10.16
C ALA A 273 11.25 27.79 10.60
N LEU A 274 9.99 27.97 11.01
CA LEU A 274 9.11 26.86 11.41
C LEU A 274 8.75 25.95 10.23
N LEU A 275 8.51 26.52 9.04
CA LEU A 275 8.30 25.76 7.81
C LEU A 275 9.57 25.00 7.41
N ALA A 276 10.74 25.62 7.51
CA ALA A 276 12.01 24.95 7.25
C ALA A 276 12.25 23.76 8.21
N ILE A 277 11.86 23.89 9.48
CA ILE A 277 11.92 22.80 10.46
C ILE A 277 10.91 21.70 10.10
N ASP A 278 9.64 22.03 9.81
CA ASP A 278 8.61 21.04 9.41
C ASP A 278 9.03 20.29 8.14
N TRP A 279 9.48 21.01 7.12
CA TRP A 279 9.93 20.42 5.85
C TRP A 279 11.20 19.59 6.01
N GLY A 280 12.17 20.08 6.80
CA GLY A 280 13.42 19.36 7.07
C GLY A 280 13.22 18.09 7.90
N ALA A 281 12.23 18.09 8.79
CA ALA A 281 11.82 16.94 9.60
C ALA A 281 10.84 16.01 8.87
N SER A 282 10.24 16.44 7.75
CA SER A 282 9.34 15.60 6.96
C SER A 282 10.12 14.45 6.31
N ALA A 283 9.55 13.25 6.29
CA ALA A 283 10.12 12.11 5.58
C ALA A 283 9.33 11.84 4.28
N ARG A 284 8.93 12.91 3.58
CA ARG A 284 8.23 12.80 2.29
C ARG A 284 9.17 12.22 1.24
N LEU A 285 8.70 11.18 0.57
CA LEU A 285 9.43 10.47 -0.49
C LEU A 285 8.72 10.65 -1.83
N THR A 286 9.42 11.22 -2.81
CA THR A 286 9.00 11.19 -4.21
C THR A 286 9.75 10.08 -4.94
N ILE A 287 9.03 9.30 -5.74
CA ILE A 287 9.59 8.19 -6.50
C ILE A 287 9.46 8.52 -7.98
N THR A 288 10.59 8.45 -8.70
CA THR A 288 10.64 8.63 -10.15
C THR A 288 11.36 7.44 -10.77
N THR A 289 10.77 6.86 -11.81
CA THR A 289 11.28 5.63 -12.45
C THR A 289 11.51 5.91 -13.92
N THR A 290 12.64 5.45 -14.47
CA THR A 290 13.04 5.68 -15.86
C THR A 290 13.65 4.41 -16.47
N GLY A 291 13.45 4.21 -17.77
CA GLY A 291 13.98 3.05 -18.50
C GLY A 291 12.97 1.91 -18.66
N ASP A 292 13.12 1.16 -19.75
CA ASP A 292 12.27 0.01 -20.05
C ASP A 292 12.53 -1.11 -19.01
N GLY A 293 11.45 -1.65 -18.43
CA GLY A 293 11.54 -2.67 -17.36
C GLY A 293 11.65 -2.11 -15.94
N ALA A 294 11.66 -0.79 -15.75
CA ALA A 294 11.61 -0.21 -14.41
C ALA A 294 10.27 -0.54 -13.72
N PRO A 295 10.27 -0.89 -12.42
CA PRO A 295 9.03 -1.07 -11.67
C PRO A 295 8.24 0.25 -11.67
N SER A 296 6.91 0.18 -11.78
CA SER A 296 6.10 1.40 -11.79
C SER A 296 6.27 2.20 -10.49
N PRO A 297 6.16 3.54 -10.52
CA PRO A 297 6.25 4.35 -9.30
C PRO A 297 5.21 3.90 -8.27
N GLU A 298 3.99 3.59 -8.69
CA GLU A 298 2.90 3.11 -7.84
C GLU A 298 3.24 1.79 -7.15
N HIS A 299 3.83 0.85 -7.88
CA HIS A 299 4.28 -0.41 -7.33
C HIS A 299 5.36 -0.20 -6.27
N LEU A 300 6.35 0.66 -6.52
CA LEU A 300 7.37 1.03 -5.53
C LEU A 300 6.77 1.75 -4.31
N ARG A 301 5.79 2.64 -4.50
CA ARG A 301 5.06 3.29 -3.39
C ARG A 301 4.37 2.22 -2.52
N SER A 302 3.74 1.23 -3.15
CA SER A 302 3.11 0.10 -2.46
C SER A 302 4.12 -0.74 -1.67
N LEU A 303 5.31 -0.95 -2.24
CA LEU A 303 6.38 -1.71 -1.61
C LEU A 303 6.97 -0.97 -0.41
N VAL A 304 7.24 0.33 -0.55
CA VAL A 304 7.69 1.18 0.57
C VAL A 304 6.66 1.16 1.70
N GLY A 305 5.36 1.26 1.38
CA GLY A 305 4.27 1.16 2.34
C GLY A 305 4.17 -0.21 3.03
N ARG A 306 4.46 -1.31 2.31
CA ARG A 306 4.45 -2.68 2.87
C ARG A 306 5.69 -2.99 3.72
N LEU A 307 6.86 -2.53 3.31
CA LEU A 307 8.13 -2.76 4.00
C LEU A 307 8.25 -1.91 5.27
N ALA A 308 7.50 -0.81 5.34
CA ALA A 308 7.27 -0.02 6.55
C ALA A 308 6.20 -0.71 7.42
N PRO A 309 6.55 -1.44 8.49
CA PRO A 309 5.62 -2.37 9.14
C PRO A 309 4.61 -1.70 10.09
N THR A 310 4.80 -0.41 10.33
CA THR A 310 3.79 0.61 10.60
C THR A 310 4.32 1.80 9.81
N THR A 311 3.53 2.61 9.10
CA THR A 311 4.05 3.81 8.42
C THR A 311 4.92 4.55 9.44
N PRO A 312 6.26 4.52 9.35
CA PRO A 312 7.10 5.05 10.40
C PRO A 312 6.70 6.51 10.50
N GLY A 313 6.15 6.90 11.64
CA GLY A 313 5.32 8.10 11.75
C GLY A 313 6.03 9.32 11.17
N GLY A 314 5.77 9.63 9.90
CA GLY A 314 6.56 10.61 9.16
C GLY A 314 6.89 10.29 7.70
N ILE A 315 6.94 9.01 7.26
CA ILE A 315 7.10 8.71 5.82
C ILE A 315 5.74 8.91 5.13
N GLU A 316 5.53 10.12 4.65
CA GLU A 316 4.40 10.49 3.81
C GLU A 316 4.77 10.19 2.35
N VAL A 317 4.21 9.12 1.79
CA VAL A 317 4.26 8.86 0.34
C VAL A 317 2.98 9.44 -0.26
N PRO A 318 3.02 10.55 -1.01
CA PRO A 318 1.83 11.11 -1.61
C PRO A 318 1.19 10.09 -2.57
N LEU A 319 -0.12 9.86 -2.43
CA LEU A 319 -0.89 9.01 -3.34
C LEU A 319 -1.13 9.79 -4.64
N GLY A 320 -1.07 9.11 -5.80
CA GLY A 320 -1.05 9.71 -7.13
C GLY A 320 -2.15 10.75 -7.36
N THR A 321 -3.34 10.55 -6.80
CA THR A 321 -4.46 11.52 -6.91
C THR A 321 -4.25 12.84 -6.17
N ASP A 322 -3.32 12.97 -5.22
CA ASP A 322 -3.10 14.24 -4.50
C ASP A 322 -1.96 15.06 -5.13
N ALA A 323 -1.01 14.40 -5.78
CA ALA A 323 0.17 15.03 -6.38
C ALA A 323 0.01 15.24 -7.90
N GLU A 324 -0.44 14.20 -8.62
CA GLU A 324 -0.55 14.19 -10.08
C GLU A 324 -1.74 15.04 -10.56
N LEU A 325 -2.88 15.06 -9.84
CA LEU A 325 -4.00 15.98 -10.10
C LEU A 325 -3.67 17.47 -9.92
N LEU A 326 -2.46 17.84 -9.52
CA LEU A 326 -2.02 19.24 -9.45
C LEU A 326 -0.75 19.50 -10.28
N GLU A 327 0.00 18.46 -10.65
CA GLU A 327 1.05 18.54 -11.69
C GLU A 327 0.42 18.50 -13.10
N ASP A 328 -0.64 17.71 -13.32
CA ASP A 328 -1.39 17.62 -14.59
C ASP A 328 -2.56 18.62 -14.70
N VAL A 329 -2.80 19.45 -13.69
CA VAL A 329 -3.65 20.64 -13.84
C VAL A 329 -2.84 21.70 -14.60
N GLY A 330 -2.63 21.44 -15.89
CA GLY A 330 -2.21 22.41 -16.92
C GLY A 330 -3.18 23.58 -17.10
N ILE A 331 -4.21 23.68 -16.26
CA ILE A 331 -5.18 24.78 -16.23
C ILE A 331 -4.49 26.11 -15.85
N VAL A 332 -3.38 26.07 -15.10
CA VAL A 332 -2.69 27.31 -14.69
C VAL A 332 -1.61 27.78 -15.69
N GLU A 333 -1.09 26.88 -16.53
CA GLU A 333 -0.15 27.28 -17.61
C GLU A 333 -0.85 27.80 -18.87
N THR A 334 -2.15 27.53 -19.00
CA THR A 334 -2.97 28.01 -20.14
C THR A 334 -3.82 29.23 -19.82
N SER A 335 -3.87 29.72 -18.57
CA SER A 335 -4.60 30.95 -18.27
C SER A 335 -3.88 32.17 -18.88
N SER A 336 -4.57 32.92 -19.74
CA SER A 336 -4.05 34.17 -20.33
C SER A 336 -3.83 35.29 -19.31
N THR A 337 -4.30 35.12 -18.07
CA THR A 337 -4.21 36.09 -16.97
C THR A 337 -2.91 35.91 -16.17
N PRO A 338 -1.98 36.89 -16.20
CA PRO A 338 -0.64 36.76 -15.60
C PRO A 338 -0.67 36.54 -14.07
N TRP A 339 -1.70 37.00 -13.38
CA TRP A 339 -1.83 36.82 -11.92
C TRP A 339 -2.23 35.39 -11.52
N ILE A 340 -3.03 34.67 -12.32
CA ILE A 340 -3.36 33.26 -12.07
C ILE A 340 -2.11 32.40 -12.28
N ALA A 341 -1.34 32.69 -13.33
CA ALA A 341 -0.04 32.04 -13.56
C ALA A 341 0.97 32.34 -12.43
N ALA A 342 0.98 33.57 -11.90
CA ALA A 342 1.82 33.95 -10.76
C ALA A 342 1.38 33.25 -9.46
N LEU A 343 0.07 33.18 -9.19
CA LEU A 343 -0.51 32.46 -8.06
C LEU A 343 -0.21 30.96 -8.14
N GLY A 344 -0.32 30.35 -9.33
CA GLY A 344 0.06 28.96 -9.56
C GLY A 344 1.54 28.70 -9.28
N ARG A 345 2.44 29.59 -9.73
CA ARG A 345 3.87 29.50 -9.42
C ARG A 345 4.13 29.65 -7.92
N ALA A 346 3.45 30.58 -7.25
CA ALA A 346 3.54 30.77 -5.80
C ALA A 346 3.03 29.55 -5.03
N LEU A 347 1.91 28.95 -5.44
CA LEU A 347 1.35 27.72 -4.87
C LEU A 347 2.26 26.50 -5.12
N ARG A 348 2.95 26.43 -6.26
CA ARG A 348 3.98 25.41 -6.51
C ARG A 348 5.23 25.62 -5.64
N LEU A 349 5.60 26.88 -5.34
CA LEU A 349 6.67 27.20 -4.39
C LEU A 349 6.26 26.90 -2.93
N LEU A 350 4.96 26.98 -2.61
CA LEU A 350 4.37 26.57 -1.33
C LEU A 350 4.35 25.05 -1.14
N ARG A 351 4.33 24.27 -2.23
CA ARG A 351 4.55 22.82 -2.16
C ARG A 351 6.01 22.56 -1.81
N ALA A 352 6.22 22.21 -0.54
CA ALA A 352 7.52 21.79 -0.04
C ALA A 352 8.13 20.73 -0.96
N PRO A 353 9.38 20.91 -1.46
CA PRO A 353 10.05 19.83 -2.15
C PRO A 353 10.12 18.63 -1.20
N SER A 354 9.76 17.45 -1.68
CA SER A 354 10.01 16.23 -0.92
C SER A 354 11.51 16.18 -0.62
N PRO A 355 11.91 16.14 0.66
CA PRO A 355 13.31 16.10 1.00
C PRO A 355 13.94 14.81 0.48
N TRP A 356 13.17 13.72 0.34
CA TRP A 356 13.67 12.47 -0.21
C TRP A 356 13.15 12.24 -1.62
N ARG A 357 14.07 11.91 -2.53
CA ARG A 357 13.75 11.50 -3.90
C ARG A 357 14.45 10.18 -4.20
N LEU A 358 13.68 9.18 -4.60
CA LEU A 358 14.17 7.89 -5.10
C LEU A 358 14.08 7.91 -6.62
N VAL A 359 15.22 7.84 -7.30
CA VAL A 359 15.30 7.70 -8.75
C VAL A 359 15.71 6.26 -9.05
N VAL A 360 14.87 5.53 -9.77
CA VAL A 360 15.16 4.15 -10.19
C VAL A 360 15.29 4.12 -11.70
N THR A 361 16.48 3.79 -12.19
CA THR A 361 16.75 3.64 -13.61
C THR A 361 16.94 2.16 -13.92
N ALA A 362 16.06 1.59 -14.74
CA ALA A 362 16.27 0.25 -15.26
C ALA A 362 17.20 0.27 -16.46
N LYS A 363 18.14 -0.67 -16.48
CA LYS A 363 19.00 -0.95 -17.61
C LYS A 363 19.17 -2.46 -17.70
N ASP A 364 18.61 -3.05 -18.76
CA ASP A 364 18.58 -4.50 -18.95
C ASP A 364 17.93 -5.20 -17.73
N ASP A 365 18.61 -6.17 -17.11
CA ASP A 365 18.17 -6.87 -15.89
C ASP A 365 18.79 -6.30 -14.60
N SER A 366 19.18 -5.02 -14.64
CA SER A 366 19.77 -4.30 -13.52
C SER A 366 19.01 -3.01 -13.22
N LEU A 367 18.91 -2.68 -11.94
CA LEU A 367 18.32 -1.44 -11.44
C LEU A 367 19.43 -0.57 -10.84
N VAL A 368 19.60 0.64 -11.37
CA VAL A 368 20.42 1.67 -10.72
C VAL A 368 19.50 2.53 -9.88
N VAL A 369 19.76 2.59 -8.59
CA VAL A 369 18.93 3.25 -7.60
C VAL A 369 19.72 4.40 -6.99
N ASP A 370 19.26 5.63 -7.23
CA ASP A 370 19.78 6.83 -6.59
C ASP A 370 18.79 7.34 -5.55
N LEU A 371 19.24 7.44 -4.31
CA LEU A 371 18.49 8.07 -3.23
C LEU A 371 19.09 9.44 -2.95
N LEU A 372 18.29 10.48 -3.18
CA LEU A 372 18.68 11.86 -2.92
C LEU A 372 17.95 12.40 -1.68
N ARG A 373 18.67 13.20 -0.89
CA ARG A 373 18.11 14.05 0.17
C ARG A 373 18.39 15.52 -0.13
N ASN A 374 17.36 16.34 -0.26
CA ASN A 374 17.46 17.77 -0.60
C ASN A 374 18.33 18.00 -1.85
N HIS A 375 18.09 17.21 -2.91
CA HIS A 375 18.87 17.19 -4.16
C HIS A 375 20.34 16.76 -4.04
N ARG A 376 20.80 16.31 -2.87
CA ARG A 376 22.12 15.71 -2.70
C ARG A 376 22.01 14.20 -2.73
N LEU A 377 22.88 13.57 -3.50
CA LEU A 377 22.99 12.12 -3.53
C LEU A 377 23.42 11.60 -2.14
N VAL A 378 22.59 10.76 -1.54
CA VAL A 378 22.86 10.11 -0.24
C VAL A 378 23.42 8.73 -0.45
N ASP A 379 22.83 7.97 -1.38
CA ASP A 379 23.25 6.62 -1.69
C ASP A 379 22.96 6.31 -3.17
N THR A 380 23.82 5.49 -3.76
CA THR A 380 23.64 4.93 -5.10
C THR A 380 23.93 3.44 -5.01
N GLN A 381 23.00 2.62 -5.48
CA GLN A 381 23.19 1.18 -5.55
C GLN A 381 22.80 0.65 -6.92
N SER A 382 23.64 -0.21 -7.48
CA SER A 382 23.29 -1.04 -8.63
C SER A 382 22.83 -2.41 -8.13
N VAL A 383 21.58 -2.76 -8.40
CA VAL A 383 20.99 -4.05 -8.10
C VAL A 383 20.89 -4.82 -9.39
N ASP A 384 21.82 -5.73 -9.61
CA ASP A 384 21.77 -6.70 -10.69
C ASP A 384 21.20 -8.02 -10.17
N ARG A 385 20.31 -8.68 -10.94
CA ARG A 385 19.68 -9.95 -10.54
C ARG A 385 20.72 -11.00 -10.17
N GLN A 386 21.80 -11.12 -10.95
CA GLN A 386 22.83 -12.13 -10.69
C GLN A 386 23.59 -11.81 -9.40
N THR A 387 23.94 -10.56 -9.17
CA THR A 387 24.64 -10.16 -7.95
C THR A 387 23.75 -10.25 -6.71
N ALA A 388 22.47 -9.92 -6.85
CA ALA A 388 21.51 -9.89 -5.75
C ALA A 388 21.02 -11.28 -5.33
N LEU A 389 20.81 -12.18 -6.30
CA LEU A 389 20.16 -13.48 -6.13
C LEU A 389 21.01 -14.67 -6.58
N GLY A 390 22.27 -14.44 -6.99
CA GLY A 390 23.14 -15.47 -7.58
C GLY A 390 23.45 -16.66 -6.67
N PHE A 391 23.28 -16.52 -5.35
CA PHE A 391 23.41 -17.63 -4.40
C PHE A 391 22.35 -18.72 -4.62
N LEU A 392 21.15 -18.36 -5.09
CA LEU A 392 20.09 -19.32 -5.41
C LEU A 392 20.45 -20.28 -6.55
N ARG A 393 21.45 -19.94 -7.38
CA ARG A 393 21.90 -20.81 -8.48
C ARG A 393 22.83 -21.93 -8.01
N TYR A 394 23.43 -21.81 -6.83
CA TYR A 394 24.37 -22.81 -6.30
C TYR A 394 23.72 -23.82 -5.35
N ASP A 395 22.66 -23.44 -4.64
CA ASP A 395 22.11 -24.25 -3.54
C ASP A 395 20.83 -25.02 -3.87
N VAL A 396 20.17 -24.74 -5.00
CA VAL A 396 19.01 -25.55 -5.42
C VAL A 396 19.54 -26.72 -6.25
N PRO A 397 19.44 -27.98 -5.76
CA PRO A 397 19.79 -29.15 -6.57
C PRO A 397 18.84 -29.19 -7.75
N THR A 398 19.30 -28.64 -8.88
CA THR A 398 18.68 -28.85 -10.17
C THR A 398 18.78 -30.33 -10.41
N THR A 399 17.65 -31.05 -10.30
CA THR A 399 17.56 -32.43 -10.75
C THR A 399 18.10 -32.48 -12.18
N ALA A 400 19.32 -32.98 -12.30
CA ALA A 400 20.09 -32.97 -13.53
C ALA A 400 19.33 -33.77 -14.60
N GLY A 401 18.67 -33.06 -15.53
CA GLY A 401 17.91 -33.72 -16.60
C GLY A 401 16.88 -32.84 -17.32
N ALA A 402 16.36 -31.78 -16.70
CA ALA A 402 15.38 -30.91 -17.36
C ALA A 402 16.07 -29.74 -18.07
N ALA A 403 16.61 -30.00 -19.27
CA ALA A 403 17.02 -28.94 -20.20
C ALA A 403 15.78 -28.12 -20.61
N GLY A 404 15.54 -27.02 -19.89
CA GLY A 404 14.35 -26.16 -20.05
C GLY A 404 13.72 -25.63 -18.76
N ALA A 405 14.27 -25.95 -17.58
CA ALA A 405 13.80 -25.34 -16.33
C ALA A 405 14.11 -23.83 -16.33
N ALA A 406 13.07 -23.00 -16.20
CA ALA A 406 13.20 -21.55 -16.05
C ALA A 406 14.12 -21.21 -14.87
N ASP A 407 14.88 -20.12 -14.99
CA ASP A 407 15.75 -19.68 -13.89
C ASP A 407 14.89 -19.46 -12.64
N PRO A 408 15.20 -20.06 -11.48
CA PRO A 408 14.38 -19.91 -10.26
C PRO A 408 14.26 -18.46 -9.79
N THR A 409 15.08 -17.55 -10.33
CA THR A 409 15.01 -16.11 -10.07
C THR A 409 14.11 -15.36 -11.06
N GLU A 410 13.65 -16.00 -12.14
CA GLU A 410 12.81 -15.46 -13.21
C GLU A 410 11.35 -15.34 -12.74
N GLY A 411 11.09 -14.34 -11.90
CA GLY A 411 9.78 -14.09 -11.30
C GLY A 411 9.85 -13.29 -10.00
N LEU A 412 11.03 -13.20 -9.40
CA LEU A 412 11.27 -12.41 -8.21
C LEU A 412 11.28 -10.90 -8.53
N ASP A 413 10.52 -10.14 -7.74
CA ASP A 413 10.34 -8.70 -7.92
C ASP A 413 11.55 -7.89 -7.41
N LEU A 414 12.43 -7.49 -8.34
CA LEU A 414 13.61 -6.68 -8.00
C LEU A 414 13.24 -5.28 -7.47
N GLY A 415 12.01 -4.80 -7.68
CA GLY A 415 11.52 -3.52 -7.15
C GLY A 415 11.54 -3.44 -5.61
N VAL A 416 11.59 -4.58 -4.93
CA VAL A 416 11.71 -4.67 -3.47
C VAL A 416 13.03 -4.06 -2.98
N PHE A 417 14.13 -4.17 -3.73
CA PHE A 417 15.45 -3.65 -3.31
C PHE A 417 15.49 -2.11 -3.22
N PRO A 418 15.08 -1.35 -4.26
CA PRO A 418 14.95 0.10 -4.16
C PRO A 418 14.07 0.56 -2.99
N ALA A 419 12.95 -0.14 -2.76
CA ALA A 419 12.04 0.18 -1.66
C ALA A 419 12.69 -0.05 -0.28
N ALA A 420 13.36 -1.19 -0.09
CA ALA A 420 14.10 -1.49 1.13
C ALA A 420 15.23 -0.50 1.38
N LEU A 421 15.93 -0.07 0.32
CA LEU A 421 16.96 0.96 0.40
C LEU A 421 16.39 2.29 0.92
N ALA A 422 15.31 2.76 0.31
CA ALA A 422 14.65 3.99 0.73
C ALA A 422 14.20 3.92 2.20
N VAL A 423 13.49 2.86 2.60
CA VAL A 423 13.02 2.68 3.98
C VAL A 423 14.20 2.68 4.96
N THR A 424 15.26 1.91 4.69
CA THR A 424 16.40 1.79 5.60
C THR A 424 17.17 3.10 5.77
N ARG A 425 17.41 3.81 4.67
CA ARG A 425 18.18 5.07 4.70
C ARG A 425 17.38 6.21 5.32
N ILE A 426 16.08 6.30 5.01
CA ILE A 426 15.20 7.28 5.63
C ILE A 426 15.09 6.98 7.13
N ALA A 427 14.85 5.72 7.51
CA ALA A 427 14.78 5.32 8.90
C ALA A 427 16.06 5.69 9.67
N ARG A 428 17.23 5.36 9.12
CA ARG A 428 18.52 5.72 9.73
C ARG A 428 18.71 7.24 9.85
N ALA A 429 18.40 7.99 8.81
CA ALA A 429 18.56 9.44 8.79
C ALA A 429 17.60 10.17 9.76
N HIS A 430 16.54 9.49 10.18
CA HIS A 430 15.57 10.00 11.14
C HIS A 430 15.63 9.29 12.50
N GLY A 431 16.64 8.44 12.76
CA GLY A 431 16.77 7.65 13.99
C GLY A 431 15.60 6.69 14.27
N ILE A 432 14.81 6.36 13.25
CA ILE A 432 13.64 5.50 13.37
C ILE A 432 14.12 4.05 13.41
N THR A 433 14.24 3.49 14.62
CA THR A 433 14.56 2.07 14.79
C THR A 433 13.30 1.20 14.87
N GLN A 434 12.16 1.81 15.21
CA GLN A 434 10.88 1.11 15.32
C GLN A 434 10.33 0.72 13.94
N GLY A 435 9.80 -0.47 13.85
CA GLY A 435 9.31 -1.11 12.64
C GLY A 435 10.36 -2.00 11.98
N LEU A 436 11.61 -1.59 11.89
CA LEU A 436 12.63 -2.41 11.20
C LEU A 436 13.04 -3.67 11.98
N ALA A 437 12.58 -3.83 13.22
CA ALA A 437 12.84 -5.02 14.04
C ALA A 437 14.33 -5.40 14.07
N GLY A 438 15.18 -4.39 14.22
CA GLY A 438 16.63 -4.52 14.30
C GLY A 438 17.34 -4.58 12.95
N ALA A 439 16.62 -4.62 11.83
CA ALA A 439 17.24 -4.60 10.51
C ALA A 439 17.97 -3.28 10.24
N THR A 440 19.22 -3.40 9.81
CA THR A 440 20.14 -2.30 9.49
C THR A 440 20.60 -2.36 8.03
N VAL A 441 20.47 -3.50 7.35
CA VAL A 441 20.93 -3.74 5.99
C VAL A 441 19.74 -3.82 5.03
N ALA A 442 19.68 -2.91 4.06
CA ALA A 442 18.61 -2.85 3.07
C ALA A 442 18.46 -4.15 2.26
N ARG A 443 19.58 -4.79 1.91
CA ARG A 443 19.60 -6.08 1.20
C ARG A 443 18.89 -7.17 1.99
N SER A 444 19.14 -7.26 3.31
CA SER A 444 18.47 -8.23 4.18
C SER A 444 16.95 -8.02 4.23
N ILE A 445 16.50 -6.76 4.33
CA ILE A 445 15.06 -6.42 4.28
C ILE A 445 14.44 -6.82 2.93
N ALA A 446 15.14 -6.56 1.83
CA ALA A 446 14.66 -6.92 0.50
C ALA A 446 14.52 -8.44 0.33
N LEU A 447 15.53 -9.20 0.74
CA LEU A 447 15.51 -10.66 0.69
C LEU A 447 14.42 -11.26 1.59
N HIS A 448 14.23 -10.72 2.80
CA HIS A 448 13.10 -11.11 3.66
C HIS A 448 11.74 -10.90 2.96
N ALA A 449 11.57 -9.78 2.29
CA ALA A 449 10.32 -9.45 1.61
C ALA A 449 10.09 -10.25 0.32
N LEU A 450 11.15 -10.66 -0.37
CA LEU A 450 11.07 -11.64 -1.47
C LEU A 450 10.69 -13.02 -0.92
N ALA A 451 11.35 -13.47 0.15
CA ALA A 451 11.06 -14.75 0.80
C ALA A 451 9.60 -14.83 1.30
N ALA A 452 9.02 -13.70 1.72
CA ALA A 452 7.63 -13.63 2.15
C ALA A 452 6.60 -13.71 1.00
N GLN A 453 7.01 -13.49 -0.25
CA GLN A 453 6.16 -13.62 -1.45
C GLN A 453 6.18 -15.05 -2.00
N GLU A 454 7.24 -15.80 -1.73
CA GLU A 454 7.38 -17.18 -2.15
C GLU A 454 6.32 -18.09 -1.51
N PRO A 455 5.91 -19.17 -2.20
CA PRO A 455 5.07 -20.20 -1.61
C PRO A 455 5.66 -20.68 -0.29
N ARG A 456 4.80 -20.77 0.71
CA ARG A 456 5.18 -21.24 2.06
C ARG A 456 5.78 -22.65 1.96
N GLY A 457 6.93 -22.85 2.60
CA GLY A 457 7.68 -24.12 2.55
C GLY A 457 8.61 -24.26 1.34
N SER A 458 8.65 -23.28 0.43
CA SER A 458 9.59 -23.27 -0.70
C SER A 458 11.05 -23.27 -0.19
N SER A 459 11.89 -24.10 -0.79
CA SER A 459 13.35 -24.08 -0.56
C SER A 459 13.97 -22.73 -0.93
N ILE A 460 13.40 -22.04 -1.94
CA ILE A 460 13.79 -20.68 -2.32
C ILE A 460 13.52 -19.70 -1.18
N ALA A 461 12.34 -19.79 -0.54
CA ALA A 461 12.01 -18.93 0.60
C ALA A 461 12.97 -19.16 1.77
N GLN A 462 13.30 -20.42 2.06
CA GLN A 462 14.26 -20.78 3.12
C GLN A 462 15.66 -20.22 2.82
N ALA A 463 16.15 -20.36 1.59
CA ALA A 463 17.45 -19.83 1.17
C ALA A 463 17.50 -18.30 1.23
N LEU A 464 16.45 -17.62 0.75
CA LEU A 464 16.32 -16.16 0.83
C LEU A 464 16.29 -15.67 2.29
N PHE A 465 15.58 -16.35 3.20
CA PHE A 465 15.59 -16.00 4.63
C PHE A 465 16.94 -16.26 5.28
N ALA A 466 17.61 -17.37 4.95
CA ALA A 466 18.94 -17.69 5.49
C ALA A 466 19.95 -16.60 5.10
N GLU A 467 20.05 -16.26 3.81
CA GLU A 467 20.93 -15.20 3.33
C GLU A 467 20.57 -13.84 3.97
N ALA A 468 19.28 -13.55 4.14
CA ALA A 468 18.85 -12.33 4.82
C ALA A 468 19.36 -12.27 6.27
N VAL A 469 19.36 -13.39 6.99
CA VAL A 469 19.87 -13.49 8.37
C VAL A 469 21.40 -13.38 8.40
N ASP A 470 22.09 -14.02 7.46
CA ASP A 470 23.57 -13.97 7.40
C ASP A 470 24.07 -12.56 7.10
N LEU A 471 23.37 -11.83 6.23
CA LEU A 471 23.68 -10.42 5.94
C LEU A 471 23.38 -9.48 7.10
N ASP A 472 22.37 -9.80 7.92
CA ASP A 472 21.94 -8.95 9.03
C ASP A 472 21.35 -9.79 10.18
N PRO A 473 22.19 -10.30 11.09
CA PRO A 473 21.72 -11.11 12.22
C PRO A 473 20.81 -10.35 13.18
N ALA A 474 20.82 -9.01 13.12
CA ALA A 474 19.94 -8.16 13.92
C ALA A 474 18.51 -8.09 13.34
N ASN A 475 18.30 -8.47 12.07
CA ASN A 475 16.99 -8.50 11.43
C ASN A 475 16.11 -9.64 12.00
N GLN A 476 15.36 -9.32 13.06
CA GLN A 476 14.48 -10.28 13.73
C GLN A 476 13.33 -10.76 12.83
N LEU A 477 12.91 -9.97 11.82
CA LEU A 477 11.88 -10.40 10.87
C LEU A 477 12.40 -11.51 9.97
N ALA A 478 13.63 -11.39 9.45
CA ALA A 478 14.29 -12.43 8.67
C ALA A 478 14.51 -13.69 9.50
N LEU A 479 15.03 -13.55 10.73
CA LEU A 479 15.31 -14.68 11.62
C LEU A 479 14.05 -15.48 11.97
N VAL A 480 12.98 -14.78 12.35
CA VAL A 480 11.69 -15.41 12.66
C VAL A 480 11.06 -16.02 11.40
N GLY A 481 11.18 -15.33 10.26
CA GLY A 481 10.73 -15.86 8.96
C GLY A 481 11.45 -17.16 8.60
N TYR A 482 12.76 -17.21 8.81
CA TYR A 482 13.59 -18.40 8.62
C TYR A 482 13.10 -19.55 9.50
N TRP A 483 12.97 -19.35 10.81
CA TRP A 483 12.47 -20.39 11.70
C TRP A 483 11.05 -20.84 11.35
N HIS A 484 10.16 -19.92 10.96
CA HIS A 484 8.84 -20.30 10.50
C HIS A 484 8.92 -21.17 9.24
N SER A 485 9.79 -20.84 8.28
CA SER A 485 9.97 -21.63 7.06
C SER A 485 10.54 -23.04 7.33
N LEU A 486 11.35 -23.20 8.38
CA LEU A 486 11.90 -24.51 8.79
C LEU A 486 10.90 -25.36 9.57
N TYR A 487 10.25 -24.78 10.58
CA TYR A 487 9.49 -25.54 11.58
C TYR A 487 7.99 -25.53 11.35
N ARG A 488 7.49 -24.85 10.32
CA ARG A 488 6.06 -24.78 10.04
C ARG A 488 5.44 -26.16 9.83
N GLU A 489 6.15 -27.06 9.16
CA GLU A 489 5.69 -28.41 8.85
C GLU A 489 6.19 -29.45 9.86
N ALA A 490 6.74 -29.00 10.99
CA ALA A 490 7.17 -29.87 12.07
C ALA A 490 6.02 -30.76 12.55
N GLY A 491 6.19 -32.07 12.39
CA GLY A 491 5.21 -33.09 12.75
C GLY A 491 5.51 -33.76 14.09
N SER A 492 6.68 -33.51 14.67
CA SER A 492 7.14 -34.15 15.92
C SER A 492 7.05 -33.21 17.12
N SER A 493 6.84 -33.81 18.31
CA SER A 493 6.79 -33.05 19.57
C SER A 493 8.15 -32.42 19.94
N GLU A 494 9.25 -33.01 19.48
CA GLU A 494 10.61 -32.53 19.65
C GLU A 494 10.88 -31.27 18.80
N GLU A 495 10.60 -31.32 17.50
CA GLU A 495 10.79 -30.16 16.60
C GLU A 495 9.92 -28.97 17.02
N LEU A 496 8.65 -29.21 17.36
CA LEU A 496 7.79 -28.15 17.90
C LEU A 496 8.32 -27.63 19.24
N GLY A 497 8.96 -28.47 20.05
CA GLY A 497 9.65 -28.07 21.27
C GLY A 497 10.80 -27.10 21.00
N ARG A 498 11.69 -27.45 20.06
CA ARG A 498 12.79 -26.58 19.61
C ARG A 498 12.26 -25.27 19.04
N TYR A 499 11.20 -25.32 18.24
CA TYR A 499 10.60 -24.12 17.67
C TYR A 499 10.02 -23.20 18.76
N LEU A 500 9.37 -23.76 19.79
CA LEU A 500 8.95 -22.99 20.95
C LEU A 500 10.15 -22.34 21.65
N GLU A 501 11.25 -23.04 21.85
CA GLU A 501 12.44 -22.43 22.49
C GLU A 501 12.97 -21.23 21.70
N LEU A 502 13.06 -21.35 20.37
CA LEU A 502 13.45 -20.26 19.47
C LEU A 502 12.49 -19.07 19.53
N LEU A 503 11.16 -19.32 19.49
CA LEU A 503 10.17 -18.25 19.66
C LEU A 503 10.27 -17.58 21.04
N GLY A 504 10.62 -18.35 22.07
CA GLY A 504 10.84 -17.85 23.43
C GLY A 504 12.06 -16.94 23.53
N SER A 505 13.17 -17.30 22.88
CA SER A 505 14.38 -16.49 22.85
C SER A 505 14.17 -15.17 22.09
N ALA A 506 13.48 -15.19 20.94
CA ALA A 506 13.11 -13.97 20.23
C ALA A 506 12.19 -13.06 21.07
N LEU A 507 11.20 -13.62 21.78
CA LEU A 507 10.34 -12.83 22.67
C LEU A 507 11.08 -12.19 23.86
N ALA A 508 12.25 -12.73 24.24
CA ALA A 508 13.11 -12.16 25.27
C ALA A 508 14.02 -11.03 24.74
N SER A 509 14.19 -10.91 23.42
CA SER A 509 15.03 -9.88 22.78
C SER A 509 14.50 -8.47 23.00
N ASP A 510 15.40 -7.52 23.30
CA ASP A 510 15.08 -6.09 23.40
C ASP A 510 14.49 -5.51 22.14
N VAL A 511 14.95 -6.00 20.98
CA VAL A 511 14.45 -5.57 19.67
C VAL A 511 12.96 -5.91 19.56
N VAL A 512 12.59 -7.17 19.82
CA VAL A 512 11.20 -7.62 19.76
C VAL A 512 10.34 -6.95 20.84
N ARG A 513 10.90 -6.67 22.04
CA ARG A 513 10.17 -5.94 23.10
C ARG A 513 9.72 -4.55 22.64
N ARG A 514 10.51 -3.87 21.80
CA ARG A 514 10.22 -2.55 21.23
C ARG A 514 9.30 -2.61 20.00
N GLU A 515 9.05 -3.80 19.46
CA GLU A 515 8.23 -4.05 18.26
C GLU A 515 6.90 -4.73 18.61
N PRO A 516 5.84 -3.96 18.95
CA PRO A 516 4.60 -4.52 19.48
C PRO A 516 3.89 -5.45 18.48
N ALA A 517 3.89 -5.11 17.19
CA ALA A 517 3.29 -5.94 16.15
C ALA A 517 4.02 -7.28 15.99
N LEU A 518 5.36 -7.28 15.95
CA LEU A 518 6.15 -8.50 15.86
C LEU A 518 5.99 -9.36 17.12
N ARG A 519 6.06 -8.74 18.30
CA ARG A 519 5.86 -9.42 19.57
C ARG A 519 4.49 -10.10 19.66
N LEU A 520 3.43 -9.43 19.21
CA LEU A 520 2.09 -9.99 19.16
C LEU A 520 1.99 -11.18 18.19
N ARG A 521 2.59 -11.09 17.00
CA ARG A 521 2.66 -12.21 16.04
C ARG A 521 3.43 -13.40 16.62
N LEU A 522 4.54 -13.15 17.30
CA LEU A 522 5.36 -14.18 17.94
C LEU A 522 4.61 -14.86 19.09
N LEU A 523 3.94 -14.10 19.95
CA LEU A 523 3.11 -14.66 21.02
C LEU A 523 1.97 -15.51 20.46
N HIS A 524 1.29 -15.02 19.42
CA HIS A 524 0.23 -15.77 18.74
C HIS A 524 0.75 -17.07 18.14
N THR A 525 1.86 -17.00 17.38
CA THR A 525 2.51 -18.18 16.78
C THR A 525 2.93 -19.18 17.86
N ARG A 526 3.53 -18.70 18.95
CA ARG A 526 3.97 -19.53 20.07
C ARG A 526 2.79 -20.26 20.74
N VAL A 527 1.66 -19.59 20.93
CA VAL A 527 0.43 -20.23 21.44
C VAL A 527 -0.06 -21.30 20.47
N ALA A 528 -0.13 -21.01 19.17
CA ALA A 528 -0.57 -21.98 18.17
C ALA A 528 0.33 -23.23 18.12
N VAL A 529 1.65 -23.05 18.03
CA VAL A 529 2.65 -24.13 18.09
C VAL A 529 2.53 -24.90 19.40
N GLY A 530 2.29 -24.20 20.51
CA GLY A 530 2.15 -24.79 21.82
C GLY A 530 0.93 -25.68 21.98
N ILE A 531 -0.18 -25.34 21.30
CA ILE A 531 -1.37 -26.20 21.20
C ILE A 531 -1.04 -27.47 20.39
N ASN A 532 -0.44 -27.33 19.20
CA ASN A 532 -0.08 -28.47 18.36
C ASN A 532 0.82 -29.47 19.10
N ARG A 533 1.84 -28.96 19.81
CA ARG A 533 2.72 -29.80 20.64
C ARG A 533 1.96 -30.49 21.76
N ALA A 534 1.04 -29.80 22.43
CA ALA A 534 0.23 -30.41 23.49
C ALA A 534 -0.68 -31.53 22.94
N SER A 535 -1.21 -31.38 21.72
CA SER A 535 -2.01 -32.42 21.07
C SER A 535 -1.16 -33.64 20.72
N LEU A 536 0.08 -33.48 20.25
CA LEU A 536 1.03 -34.59 20.04
C LEU A 536 1.42 -35.28 21.36
N LEU A 537 1.82 -34.52 22.38
CA LEU A 537 2.16 -35.07 23.71
C LEU A 537 0.99 -35.86 24.33
N ARG A 538 -0.25 -35.46 24.05
CA ARG A 538 -1.44 -36.21 24.47
C ARG A 538 -1.53 -37.56 23.73
N GLN A 539 -1.30 -37.58 22.42
CA GLN A 539 -1.27 -38.83 21.64
C GLN A 539 -0.18 -39.77 22.14
N GLU A 540 1.04 -39.26 22.35
CA GLU A 540 2.16 -40.02 22.91
C GLU A 540 1.81 -40.60 24.29
N ARG A 541 1.22 -39.80 25.18
CA ARG A 541 0.76 -40.26 26.50
C ARG A 541 -0.30 -41.37 26.41
N ASP A 542 -1.25 -41.21 25.49
CA ASP A 542 -2.35 -42.14 25.32
C ASP A 542 -1.84 -43.49 24.77
N GLN A 543 -0.82 -43.46 23.90
CA GLN A 543 -0.14 -44.63 23.34
C GLN A 543 0.89 -45.27 24.29
N ALA A 544 1.51 -44.50 25.18
CA ALA A 544 2.55 -44.97 26.08
C ALA A 544 1.99 -45.83 27.25
N ALA A 545 2.85 -46.70 27.78
CA ALA A 545 2.55 -47.55 28.94
C ALA A 545 3.56 -47.35 30.08
N GLY A 546 3.19 -47.77 31.30
CA GLY A 546 4.11 -47.80 32.45
C GLY A 546 4.76 -46.45 32.78
N ALA A 547 6.10 -46.42 32.79
CA ALA A 547 6.89 -45.23 33.12
C ALA A 547 6.84 -44.17 32.01
N GLU A 548 6.81 -44.57 30.74
CA GLU A 548 6.75 -43.67 29.58
C GLU A 548 5.48 -42.80 29.62
N ARG A 549 4.34 -43.39 30.00
CA ARG A 549 3.10 -42.64 30.18
C ARG A 549 3.22 -41.56 31.26
N ARG A 550 3.98 -41.79 32.33
CA ARG A 550 4.21 -40.79 33.39
C ARG A 550 5.05 -39.64 32.85
N PHE A 551 6.15 -39.92 32.16
CA PHE A 551 6.99 -38.89 31.52
C PHE A 551 6.20 -38.06 30.50
N ALA A 552 5.41 -38.70 29.64
CA ALA A 552 4.56 -38.01 28.68
C ALA A 552 3.48 -37.15 29.38
N SER A 553 2.94 -37.61 30.52
CA SER A 553 1.98 -36.84 31.32
C SER A 553 2.63 -35.60 31.94
N GLU A 554 3.83 -35.74 32.53
CA GLU A 554 4.57 -34.62 33.12
C GLU A 554 4.97 -33.57 32.06
N ALA A 555 5.42 -34.03 30.89
CA ALA A 555 5.75 -33.17 29.75
C ALA A 555 4.51 -32.41 29.26
N LEU A 556 3.37 -33.09 29.11
CA LEU A 556 2.08 -32.48 28.75
C LEU A 556 1.66 -31.43 29.79
N GLU A 557 1.73 -31.74 31.08
CA GLU A 557 1.37 -30.79 32.15
C GLU A 557 2.28 -29.55 32.18
N ALA A 558 3.59 -29.74 31.97
CA ALA A 558 4.52 -28.63 31.85
C ALA A 558 4.19 -27.73 30.64
N GLN A 559 3.90 -28.34 29.49
CA GLN A 559 3.50 -27.65 28.26
C GLN A 559 2.20 -26.85 28.45
N LEU A 560 1.17 -27.46 29.05
CA LEU A 560 -0.12 -26.80 29.31
C LEU A 560 0.02 -25.59 30.24
N ARG A 561 0.88 -25.68 31.27
CA ARG A 561 1.19 -24.55 32.16
C ARG A 561 1.93 -23.41 31.44
N GLY A 562 2.87 -23.74 30.56
CA GLY A 562 3.54 -22.76 29.70
C GLY A 562 2.54 -22.05 28.78
N LEU A 563 1.73 -22.83 28.08
CA LEU A 563 0.72 -22.36 27.15
C LEU A 563 -0.31 -21.44 27.81
N ALA A 564 -0.79 -21.75 29.02
CA ALA A 564 -1.71 -20.89 29.76
C ALA A 564 -1.10 -19.52 30.09
N ARG A 565 0.20 -19.46 30.42
CA ARG A 565 0.91 -18.19 30.66
C ARG A 565 1.02 -17.36 29.38
N ASP A 566 1.36 -18.01 28.27
CA ASP A 566 1.52 -17.33 26.97
C ASP A 566 0.17 -16.85 26.41
N ALA A 567 -0.89 -17.65 26.56
CA ALA A 567 -2.26 -17.26 26.24
C ALA A 567 -2.70 -16.02 27.03
N LYS A 568 -2.45 -15.99 28.35
CA LYS A 568 -2.74 -14.82 29.20
C LYS A 568 -1.95 -13.58 28.76
N ARG A 569 -0.67 -13.74 28.40
CA ARG A 569 0.17 -12.65 27.87
C ARG A 569 -0.35 -12.12 26.54
N LEU A 570 -0.75 -13.00 25.63
CA LEU A 570 -1.33 -12.63 24.35
C LEU A 570 -2.63 -11.85 24.53
N THR A 571 -3.56 -12.36 25.35
CA THR A 571 -4.80 -11.65 25.67
C THR A 571 -4.54 -10.26 26.22
N ALA A 572 -3.65 -10.14 27.21
CA ALA A 572 -3.34 -8.85 27.83
C ALA A 572 -2.73 -7.87 26.81
N ALA A 573 -1.84 -8.36 25.94
CA ALA A 573 -1.19 -7.52 24.93
C ALA A 573 -2.16 -7.10 23.81
N VAL A 574 -3.11 -7.95 23.43
CA VAL A 574 -4.14 -7.63 22.44
C VAL A 574 -5.17 -6.62 22.99
N ALA A 575 -5.51 -6.74 24.27
CA ALA A 575 -6.47 -5.86 24.92
C ALA A 575 -5.91 -4.46 25.21
N ASP A 576 -4.60 -4.25 25.11
CA ASP A 576 -3.94 -2.98 25.37
C ASP A 576 -4.02 -2.04 24.13
N PRO A 577 -4.85 -0.98 24.17
CA PRO A 577 -4.95 0.00 23.08
C PRO A 577 -3.68 0.85 22.94
N GLY A 578 -2.80 0.88 23.95
CA GLY A 578 -1.56 1.65 23.96
C GLY A 578 -0.43 1.03 23.14
N THR A 579 -0.63 -0.13 22.53
CA THR A 579 0.40 -0.86 21.78
C THR A 579 0.85 -0.19 20.49
N GLY A 580 0.17 0.86 20.02
CA GLY A 580 0.53 1.56 18.77
C GLY A 580 0.36 0.71 17.51
N VAL A 581 -0.31 -0.44 17.63
CA VAL A 581 -0.64 -1.37 16.55
C VAL A 581 -1.93 -0.92 15.89
N ASP A 582 -2.00 -1.02 14.56
CA ASP A 582 -3.20 -0.69 13.79
C ASP A 582 -4.47 -1.40 14.32
N ASP A 583 -5.60 -0.69 14.36
CA ASP A 583 -6.86 -1.18 14.92
C ASP A 583 -7.41 -2.38 14.13
N GLU A 584 -7.25 -2.39 12.80
CA GLU A 584 -7.70 -3.50 11.95
C GLU A 584 -6.85 -4.75 12.21
N PHE A 585 -5.52 -4.60 12.28
CA PHE A 585 -4.63 -5.70 12.66
C PHE A 585 -4.96 -6.22 14.07
N ARG A 586 -5.18 -5.32 15.04
CA ARG A 586 -5.55 -5.69 16.42
C ARG A 586 -6.88 -6.46 16.45
N CYS A 587 -7.90 -6.00 15.73
CA CYS A 587 -9.20 -6.66 15.66
C CYS A 587 -9.12 -8.06 15.03
N ARG A 588 -8.34 -8.22 13.95
CA ARG A 588 -8.12 -9.54 13.31
C ARG A 588 -7.38 -10.48 14.26
N LEU A 589 -6.31 -10.00 14.89
CA LEU A 589 -5.54 -10.79 15.84
C LEU A 589 -6.37 -11.16 17.08
N GLN A 590 -7.19 -10.24 17.58
CA GLN A 590 -8.07 -10.47 18.72
C GLN A 590 -8.99 -11.65 18.47
N ARG A 591 -9.76 -11.64 17.37
CA ARG A 591 -10.67 -12.74 17.03
C ARG A 591 -9.95 -14.09 16.93
N SER A 592 -8.76 -14.11 16.34
CA SER A 592 -7.96 -15.33 16.21
C SER A 592 -7.40 -15.81 17.56
N SER A 593 -6.87 -14.89 18.37
CA SER A 593 -6.33 -15.19 19.70
C SER A 593 -7.42 -15.68 20.66
N GLU A 594 -8.64 -15.17 20.57
CA GLU A 594 -9.78 -15.61 21.37
C GLU A 594 -10.16 -17.06 21.07
N MET A 595 -10.03 -17.53 19.83
CA MET A 595 -10.24 -18.94 19.49
C MET A 595 -9.11 -19.82 20.02
N LEU A 596 -7.84 -19.40 19.82
CA LEU A 596 -6.68 -20.16 20.29
C LEU A 596 -6.64 -20.28 21.82
N THR A 597 -6.90 -19.20 22.54
CA THR A 597 -6.86 -19.20 24.02
C THR A 597 -7.93 -20.10 24.64
N ARG A 598 -9.05 -20.37 23.94
CA ARG A 598 -10.07 -21.35 24.39
C ARG A 598 -9.64 -22.80 24.23
N SER A 599 -8.79 -23.11 23.26
CA SER A 599 -8.22 -24.44 23.11
C SER A 599 -7.26 -24.79 24.25
N VAL A 600 -6.92 -23.82 25.12
CA VAL A 600 -6.05 -24.03 26.28
C VAL A 600 -6.90 -24.44 27.50
N PRO A 601 -6.80 -25.68 28.02
CA PRO A 601 -7.69 -26.24 29.06
C PRO A 601 -7.71 -25.52 30.42
N ALA A 602 -6.82 -24.54 30.65
CA ALA A 602 -6.63 -23.84 31.92
C ALA A 602 -6.69 -22.30 31.80
N CYS A 603 -7.01 -21.75 30.63
CA CYS A 603 -7.12 -20.30 30.47
C CYS A 603 -8.56 -19.86 30.79
N PRO A 604 -8.81 -19.05 31.83
CA PRO A 604 -10.14 -18.49 32.07
C PRO A 604 -10.50 -17.66 30.84
N ALA A 605 -11.58 -18.05 30.15
CA ALA A 605 -12.02 -17.37 28.94
C ALA A 605 -12.21 -15.87 29.25
N VAL A 606 -11.49 -15.03 28.49
CA VAL A 606 -11.73 -13.59 28.40
C VAL A 606 -13.22 -13.40 28.11
N GLY A 607 -13.88 -12.48 28.82
CA GLY A 607 -15.35 -12.35 28.98
C GLY A 607 -16.24 -12.29 27.72
N TRP A 608 -15.71 -12.51 26.52
CA TRP A 608 -16.48 -12.81 25.33
C TRP A 608 -17.00 -14.26 25.40
N LYS A 609 -18.31 -14.45 25.61
CA LYS A 609 -19.01 -15.69 25.27
C LYS A 609 -19.65 -15.47 23.89
N PRO A 610 -19.03 -15.81 22.75
CA PRO A 610 -19.82 -16.04 21.55
C PRO A 610 -20.79 -17.13 21.97
N GLY A 611 -22.08 -16.81 21.91
CA GLY A 611 -23.10 -17.82 22.16
C GLY A 611 -22.77 -19.04 21.28
N PRO A 612 -23.11 -20.26 21.72
CA PRO A 612 -23.01 -21.45 20.87
C PRO A 612 -23.67 -21.24 19.49
N GLU A 613 -24.53 -20.23 19.33
CA GLU A 613 -25.11 -19.76 18.07
C GLU A 613 -24.12 -19.11 17.09
N ARG A 614 -23.13 -18.33 17.53
CA ARG A 614 -22.16 -17.69 16.60
C ARG A 614 -21.21 -18.72 15.99
N LEU A 615 -20.77 -19.70 16.77
CA LEU A 615 -20.01 -20.86 16.29
C LEU A 615 -20.82 -21.84 15.43
N ARG A 616 -22.11 -21.55 15.14
CA ARG A 616 -22.92 -22.35 14.20
C ARG A 616 -22.99 -21.73 12.80
N ARG A 617 -22.45 -20.53 12.62
CA ARG A 617 -22.46 -19.74 11.37
C ARG A 617 -21.05 -19.61 10.80
N PRO A 618 -20.53 -20.65 10.15
CA PRO A 618 -19.19 -20.61 9.56
C PRO A 618 -19.07 -19.56 8.44
N GLU A 619 -20.19 -19.11 7.87
CA GLU A 619 -20.21 -18.11 6.81
C GLU A 619 -19.81 -16.71 7.29
N GLU A 620 -19.85 -16.44 8.60
CA GLU A 620 -19.49 -15.14 9.18
C GLU A 620 -17.96 -14.97 9.41
N TYR A 621 -17.17 -16.02 9.15
CA TYR A 621 -15.73 -16.04 9.43
C TYR A 621 -14.88 -16.18 8.16
N GLY A 622 -13.69 -15.57 8.18
CA GLY A 622 -12.66 -15.81 7.15
C GLY A 622 -12.02 -17.20 7.29
N PRO A 623 -11.28 -17.66 6.27
CA PRO A 623 -10.77 -19.04 6.19
C PRO A 623 -9.91 -19.46 7.40
N GLY A 624 -8.99 -18.59 7.84
CA GLY A 624 -8.13 -18.88 9.00
C GLY A 624 -8.87 -18.97 10.33
N LEU A 625 -9.93 -18.16 10.52
CA LEU A 625 -10.78 -18.24 11.72
C LEU A 625 -11.64 -19.50 11.71
N ASN A 626 -12.20 -19.84 10.54
CA ASN A 626 -12.90 -21.10 10.33
C ASN A 626 -11.99 -22.30 10.63
N TYR A 627 -10.74 -22.28 10.17
CA TYR A 627 -9.79 -23.34 10.46
C TYR A 627 -9.50 -23.49 11.97
N ALA A 628 -9.20 -22.39 12.66
CA ALA A 628 -8.94 -22.38 14.09
C ALA A 628 -10.18 -22.85 14.91
N ALA A 629 -11.38 -22.42 14.51
CA ALA A 629 -12.63 -22.87 15.11
C ALA A 629 -12.86 -24.37 14.87
N GLY A 630 -12.58 -24.86 13.66
CA GLY A 630 -12.63 -26.28 13.30
C GLY A 630 -11.72 -27.12 14.20
N CYS A 631 -10.47 -26.70 14.41
CA CYS A 631 -9.52 -27.38 15.29
C CYS A 631 -10.00 -27.40 16.75
N PHE A 632 -10.43 -26.25 17.28
CA PHE A 632 -11.00 -26.17 18.64
C PHE A 632 -12.23 -27.08 18.83
N LEU A 633 -13.12 -27.11 17.85
CA LEU A 633 -14.33 -27.95 17.89
C LEU A 633 -14.02 -29.43 17.70
N ALA A 634 -12.96 -29.78 16.96
CA ALA A 634 -12.50 -31.15 16.79
C ALA A 634 -12.06 -31.79 18.12
N GLU A 635 -11.48 -31.00 19.03
CA GLU A 635 -11.11 -31.47 20.37
C GLU A 635 -12.31 -31.55 21.34
N SER A 636 -13.44 -30.91 21.00
CA SER A 636 -14.65 -30.91 21.81
C SER A 636 -15.53 -32.13 21.53
N ALA A 637 -15.82 -32.94 22.56
CA ALA A 637 -16.73 -34.08 22.43
C ALA A 637 -18.10 -33.67 21.86
N GLY A 638 -18.61 -34.46 20.90
CA GLY A 638 -19.93 -34.28 20.30
C GLY A 638 -20.05 -33.12 19.30
N LYS A 639 -18.96 -32.47 18.89
CA LYS A 639 -18.98 -31.33 17.95
C LYS A 639 -18.35 -31.60 16.59
N ALA A 640 -18.05 -32.87 16.26
CA ALA A 640 -17.38 -33.28 15.03
C ALA A 640 -18.03 -32.73 13.75
N ALA A 641 -19.36 -32.77 13.63
CA ALA A 641 -20.06 -32.25 12.45
C ALA A 641 -19.91 -30.73 12.28
N ILE A 642 -19.91 -29.98 13.39
CA ILE A 642 -19.72 -28.52 13.37
C ILE A 642 -18.27 -28.20 13.02
N ALA A 643 -17.30 -28.95 13.58
CA ALA A 643 -15.90 -28.83 13.24
C ALA A 643 -15.66 -29.01 11.73
N VAL A 644 -16.25 -30.05 11.14
CA VAL A 644 -16.15 -30.34 9.70
C VAL A 644 -16.75 -29.22 8.85
N ARG A 645 -17.91 -28.64 9.22
CA ARG A 645 -18.48 -27.49 8.50
C ARG A 645 -17.52 -26.29 8.48
N HIS A 646 -16.90 -25.98 9.62
CA HIS A 646 -15.89 -24.91 9.68
C HIS A 646 -14.65 -25.22 8.84
N LEU A 647 -14.14 -26.45 8.90
CA LEU A 647 -13.00 -26.86 8.06
C LEU A 647 -13.32 -26.76 6.56
N ALA A 648 -14.55 -27.12 6.15
CA ALA A 648 -14.98 -27.01 4.76
C ALA A 648 -15.02 -25.54 4.29
N CYS A 649 -15.43 -24.61 5.15
CA CYS A 649 -15.36 -23.18 4.84
C CYS A 649 -13.90 -22.65 4.85
N ALA A 650 -12.96 -23.34 5.49
CA ALA A 650 -11.54 -22.98 5.48
C ALA A 650 -10.80 -23.47 4.22
N ASP A 651 -11.29 -24.55 3.58
CA ASP A 651 -10.68 -25.17 2.40
C ASP A 651 -10.62 -24.27 1.16
N VAL A 652 -11.33 -23.14 1.18
CA VAL A 652 -11.17 -22.10 0.15
C VAL A 652 -9.72 -21.58 0.08
N ASP A 653 -8.92 -21.77 1.13
CA ASP A 653 -7.46 -21.62 1.10
C ASP A 653 -6.80 -23.00 0.89
N PRO A 654 -6.18 -23.26 -0.29
CA PRO A 654 -5.51 -24.53 -0.59
C PRO A 654 -4.39 -24.89 0.40
N THR A 655 -3.81 -23.89 1.06
CA THR A 655 -2.77 -24.10 2.08
C THR A 655 -3.37 -24.69 3.35
N LEU A 656 -4.56 -24.22 3.76
CA LEU A 656 -5.27 -24.75 4.92
C LEU A 656 -5.85 -26.14 4.64
N ALA A 657 -6.35 -26.37 3.42
CA ALA A 657 -6.80 -27.68 2.98
C ALA A 657 -5.68 -28.74 3.07
N ARG A 658 -4.48 -28.43 2.56
CA ARG A 658 -3.29 -29.28 2.71
C ARG A 658 -2.91 -29.47 4.19
N TRP A 659 -2.88 -28.38 4.95
CA TRP A 659 -2.49 -28.42 6.37
C TRP A 659 -3.44 -29.28 7.22
N ARG A 660 -4.74 -29.28 6.92
CA ARG A 660 -5.76 -30.12 7.56
C ARG A 660 -5.42 -31.60 7.58
N GLU A 661 -4.76 -32.10 6.53
CA GLU A 661 -4.40 -33.52 6.44
C GLU A 661 -3.29 -33.89 7.44
N ALA A 662 -2.38 -32.95 7.73
CA ALA A 662 -1.24 -33.14 8.61
C ALA A 662 -1.47 -32.66 10.06
N ASP A 663 -2.43 -31.75 10.30
CA ASP A 663 -2.54 -31.08 11.60
C ASP A 663 -2.78 -32.08 12.76
N PRO A 664 -1.93 -32.11 13.79
CA PRO A 664 -2.07 -33.00 14.94
C PRO A 664 -3.37 -32.83 15.74
N GLN A 665 -3.94 -31.62 15.80
CA GLN A 665 -5.21 -31.35 16.51
C GLN A 665 -6.38 -32.09 15.87
N LEU A 666 -6.31 -32.32 14.56
CA LEU A 666 -7.38 -32.97 13.82
C LEU A 666 -7.25 -34.50 13.79
N ALA A 667 -6.19 -35.09 14.33
CA ALA A 667 -5.96 -36.53 14.27
C ALA A 667 -7.14 -37.35 14.81
N ARG A 668 -7.70 -36.98 15.97
CA ARG A 668 -8.86 -37.66 16.56
C ARG A 668 -10.14 -37.50 15.74
N LEU A 669 -10.27 -36.38 15.03
CA LEU A 669 -11.38 -36.16 14.11
C LEU A 669 -11.20 -37.01 12.83
N ARG A 670 -9.97 -37.15 12.33
CA ARG A 670 -9.63 -38.02 11.20
C ARG A 670 -9.86 -39.51 11.49
N THR A 671 -9.53 -39.97 12.70
CA THR A 671 -9.74 -41.38 13.11
C THR A 671 -11.18 -41.69 13.52
N GLY A 672 -11.97 -40.65 13.85
CA GLY A 672 -13.35 -40.80 14.31
C GLY A 672 -13.48 -40.96 15.83
N GLU A 673 -12.37 -40.94 16.58
CA GLU A 673 -12.38 -40.98 18.04
C GLU A 673 -13.08 -39.76 18.68
N ALA A 674 -13.16 -38.64 17.97
CA ALA A 674 -13.78 -37.41 18.45
C ALA A 674 -15.33 -37.52 18.58
N THR A 675 -15.97 -38.47 17.90
CA THR A 675 -17.44 -38.64 17.97
C THR A 675 -17.90 -39.36 19.24
N GLY A 676 -17.00 -40.07 19.92
CA GLY A 676 -17.31 -40.86 21.12
C GLY A 676 -18.18 -42.11 20.85
N ASP A 677 -18.47 -42.41 19.58
CA ASP A 677 -19.27 -43.56 19.17
C ASP A 677 -18.33 -44.71 18.72
N PRO A 678 -18.36 -45.89 19.36
CA PRO A 678 -17.54 -47.04 18.97
C PRO A 678 -17.88 -47.60 17.57
N LEU A 679 -19.03 -47.25 16.99
CA LEU A 679 -19.42 -47.59 15.61
C LEU A 679 -19.04 -46.52 14.57
N ALA A 680 -18.39 -45.43 15.01
CA ALA A 680 -18.10 -44.24 14.21
C ALA A 680 -17.19 -44.37 12.98
N PRO A 681 -16.32 -45.39 12.77
CA PRO A 681 -15.46 -45.43 11.59
C PRO A 681 -16.23 -45.37 10.26
N ARG A 682 -17.52 -45.78 10.26
CA ARG A 682 -18.40 -45.74 9.08
C ARG A 682 -19.18 -44.44 8.90
N THR A 683 -19.34 -43.66 9.96
CA THR A 683 -20.12 -42.40 9.99
C THR A 683 -19.25 -41.19 10.32
N ASN A 684 -17.92 -41.31 10.17
CA ASN A 684 -17.01 -40.23 10.47
C ASN A 684 -17.30 -39.02 9.56
N PRO A 685 -17.82 -37.90 10.10
CA PRO A 685 -18.20 -36.74 9.31
C PRO A 685 -16.99 -36.13 8.58
N TYR A 686 -15.77 -36.29 9.11
CA TYR A 686 -14.56 -35.82 8.47
C TYR A 686 -14.28 -36.57 7.17
N ARG A 687 -14.36 -37.92 7.20
CA ARG A 687 -14.15 -38.74 6.00
C ARG A 687 -15.24 -38.51 4.96
N GLN A 688 -16.48 -38.29 5.41
CA GLN A 688 -17.57 -37.96 4.50
C GLN A 688 -17.36 -36.63 3.76
N ALA A 689 -16.80 -35.62 4.43
CA ALA A 689 -16.58 -34.31 3.84
C ALA A 689 -15.28 -34.21 3.04
N PHE A 690 -14.22 -34.91 3.48
CA PHE A 690 -12.85 -34.68 3.00
C PHE A 690 -12.11 -35.93 2.54
N GLY A 691 -12.71 -37.11 2.73
CA GLY A 691 -12.11 -38.35 2.27
C GLY A 691 -12.02 -38.37 0.74
N ARG A 692 -11.00 -39.05 0.23
CA ARG A 692 -10.88 -39.31 -1.21
C ARG A 692 -12.06 -40.19 -1.65
N PRO A 693 -12.73 -39.87 -2.77
CA PRO A 693 -13.68 -40.80 -3.33
C PRO A 693 -12.96 -42.11 -3.67
N LEU A 694 -13.67 -43.22 -3.55
CA LEU A 694 -13.17 -44.50 -4.03
C LEU A 694 -12.96 -44.39 -5.55
N PRO A 695 -11.80 -44.83 -6.09
CA PRO A 695 -11.62 -44.87 -7.53
C PRO A 695 -12.68 -45.80 -8.12
N GLU A 696 -13.45 -45.32 -9.08
CA GLU A 696 -14.50 -46.10 -9.73
C GLU A 696 -13.96 -46.79 -10.99
N ASP A 697 -12.99 -46.14 -11.66
CA ASP A 697 -12.33 -46.63 -12.87
C ASP A 697 -10.84 -46.89 -12.59
N MET A 698 -10.34 -48.04 -13.04
CA MET A 698 -8.91 -48.37 -12.97
C MET A 698 -8.07 -47.36 -13.74
N LEU A 699 -8.62 -46.77 -14.80
CA LEU A 699 -7.95 -45.76 -15.61
C LEU A 699 -7.78 -44.42 -14.88
N GLU A 700 -8.33 -44.26 -13.66
CA GLU A 700 -8.04 -43.11 -12.78
C GLU A 700 -6.76 -43.30 -11.97
N LEU A 701 -6.23 -44.54 -11.90
CA LEU A 701 -5.04 -44.86 -11.12
C LEU A 701 -3.77 -44.60 -11.94
N ALA A 702 -2.75 -44.00 -11.33
CA ALA A 702 -1.41 -44.01 -11.90
C ALA A 702 -0.87 -45.46 -11.90
N PRO A 703 -0.15 -45.92 -12.94
CA PRO A 703 0.26 -45.19 -14.15
C PRO A 703 -0.78 -45.18 -15.28
N PHE A 704 -1.94 -45.85 -15.14
CA PHE A 704 -2.94 -45.98 -16.21
C PHE A 704 -3.61 -44.66 -16.59
N ALA A 705 -3.69 -43.70 -15.67
CA ALA A 705 -4.24 -42.37 -15.91
C ALA A 705 -3.55 -41.63 -17.06
N GLU A 706 -2.23 -41.76 -17.19
CA GLU A 706 -1.45 -41.13 -18.26
C GLU A 706 -1.78 -41.71 -19.65
N CYS A 707 -2.15 -43.00 -19.69
CA CYS A 707 -2.49 -43.72 -20.92
C CYS A 707 -4.00 -43.93 -21.08
N ALA A 708 -4.84 -43.30 -20.25
CA ALA A 708 -6.27 -43.63 -20.15
C ALA A 708 -7.01 -43.49 -21.47
N THR A 709 -6.73 -42.45 -22.25
CA THR A 709 -7.33 -42.21 -23.57
C THR A 709 -6.99 -43.33 -24.55
N VAL A 710 -5.73 -43.78 -24.57
CA VAL A 710 -5.25 -44.82 -25.47
C VAL A 710 -5.85 -46.18 -25.08
N LEU A 711 -5.87 -46.51 -23.79
CA LEU A 711 -6.49 -47.72 -23.26
C LEU A 711 -8.00 -47.78 -23.55
N ARG A 712 -8.71 -46.64 -23.45
CA ARG A 712 -10.13 -46.54 -23.86
C ARG A 712 -10.30 -46.79 -25.35
N SER A 713 -9.46 -46.19 -26.20
CA SER A 713 -9.53 -46.37 -27.66
C SER A 713 -9.24 -47.83 -28.09
N ALA A 714 -8.40 -48.55 -27.35
CA ALA A 714 -8.10 -49.96 -27.57
C ALA A 714 -9.16 -50.92 -26.97
N GLY A 715 -10.20 -50.40 -26.29
CA GLY A 715 -11.21 -51.21 -25.61
C GLY A 715 -10.69 -51.95 -24.38
N LEU A 716 -9.53 -51.57 -23.86
CA LEU A 716 -8.84 -52.12 -22.68
C LEU A 716 -9.24 -51.36 -21.41
N VAL A 717 -10.56 -51.30 -21.16
CA VAL A 717 -11.15 -50.54 -20.04
C VAL A 717 -11.41 -51.38 -18.79
N THR A 718 -11.15 -52.69 -18.83
CA THR A 718 -11.40 -53.59 -17.71
C THR A 718 -10.16 -54.37 -17.31
N ILE A 719 -10.06 -54.66 -16.01
CA ILE A 719 -8.98 -55.48 -15.41
C ILE A 719 -8.87 -56.85 -16.09
N ASP A 720 -10.01 -57.49 -16.37
CA ASP A 720 -10.06 -58.81 -17.03
C ASP A 720 -9.54 -58.77 -18.47
N ARG A 721 -9.68 -57.65 -19.18
CA ARG A 721 -9.13 -57.50 -20.55
C ARG A 721 -7.64 -57.21 -20.50
N LEU A 722 -7.23 -56.24 -19.69
CA LEU A 722 -5.82 -55.85 -19.52
C LEU A 722 -4.95 -57.00 -19.03
N SER A 723 -5.45 -57.80 -18.08
CA SER A 723 -4.72 -58.98 -17.56
C SER A 723 -4.54 -60.12 -18.57
N ARG A 724 -5.30 -60.11 -19.68
CA ARG A 724 -5.17 -61.09 -20.78
C ARG A 724 -4.34 -60.55 -21.94
N THR A 725 -4.05 -59.26 -21.97
CA THR A 725 -3.18 -58.62 -22.97
C THR A 725 -1.72 -58.86 -22.60
N SER A 726 -0.87 -59.21 -23.55
CA SER A 726 0.55 -59.41 -23.27
C SER A 726 1.24 -58.08 -22.92
N LEU A 727 2.30 -58.15 -22.11
CA LEU A 727 3.07 -56.95 -21.74
C LEU A 727 3.63 -56.25 -22.98
N ASP A 728 4.16 -57.00 -23.96
CA ASP A 728 4.68 -56.46 -25.21
C ASP A 728 3.61 -55.65 -25.98
N GLN A 729 2.35 -56.11 -25.96
CA GLN A 729 1.24 -55.37 -26.58
C GLN A 729 0.91 -54.10 -25.82
N LEU A 730 0.96 -54.13 -24.48
CA LEU A 730 0.68 -52.95 -23.65
C LEU A 730 1.80 -51.90 -23.77
N GLU A 731 3.06 -52.34 -23.83
CA GLU A 731 4.22 -51.47 -24.07
C GLU A 731 4.15 -50.84 -25.47
N SER A 732 3.71 -51.59 -26.49
CA SER A 732 3.51 -51.05 -27.85
C SER A 732 2.44 -49.95 -27.93
N ILE A 733 1.54 -49.89 -26.94
CA ILE A 733 0.48 -48.89 -26.80
C ILE A 733 0.96 -47.70 -25.92
N GLY A 734 2.22 -47.74 -25.46
CA GLY A 734 2.86 -46.66 -24.71
C GLY A 734 2.70 -46.77 -23.18
N LEU A 735 2.32 -47.92 -22.63
CA LEU A 735 2.34 -48.09 -21.17
C LEU A 735 3.78 -48.20 -20.67
N PRO A 736 4.13 -47.51 -19.56
CA PRO A 736 5.43 -47.67 -18.94
C PRO A 736 5.62 -49.11 -18.41
N PRO A 737 6.83 -49.68 -18.43
CA PRO A 737 7.11 -51.04 -17.94
C PRO A 737 6.65 -51.29 -16.50
N ALA A 738 6.65 -50.23 -15.67
CA ALA A 738 6.13 -50.25 -14.30
C ALA A 738 4.63 -50.58 -14.23
N ALA A 739 3.86 -50.34 -15.28
CA ALA A 739 2.45 -50.71 -15.33
C ALA A 739 2.23 -52.23 -15.33
N GLY A 740 3.21 -53.01 -15.79
CA GLY A 740 3.11 -54.47 -15.82
C GLY A 740 3.09 -55.11 -14.43
N SER A 741 3.87 -54.57 -13.48
CA SER A 741 3.81 -55.01 -12.08
C SER A 741 2.48 -54.59 -11.45
N TRP A 742 2.04 -53.36 -11.68
CA TRP A 742 0.73 -52.84 -11.26
C TRP A 742 -0.43 -53.71 -11.73
N LEU A 743 -0.47 -54.10 -13.02
CA LEU A 743 -1.51 -54.97 -13.57
C LEU A 743 -1.56 -56.33 -12.88
N ARG A 744 -0.41 -56.90 -12.53
CA ARG A 744 -0.35 -58.16 -11.78
C ARG A 744 -0.95 -58.02 -10.38
N ALA A 745 -0.57 -56.99 -9.62
CA ALA A 745 -1.15 -56.75 -8.30
C ALA A 745 -2.65 -56.48 -8.39
N LEU A 746 -3.08 -55.63 -9.32
CA LEU A 746 -4.48 -55.31 -9.54
C LEU A 746 -5.30 -56.58 -9.86
N THR A 747 -4.76 -57.48 -10.69
CA THR A 747 -5.41 -58.76 -11.03
C THR A 747 -5.51 -59.67 -9.82
N VAL A 748 -4.47 -59.73 -8.98
CA VAL A 748 -4.46 -60.52 -7.73
C VAL A 748 -5.50 -59.98 -6.74
N VAL A 749 -5.54 -58.67 -6.51
CA VAL A 749 -6.50 -58.03 -5.61
C VAL A 749 -7.92 -58.16 -6.15
N ALA A 750 -8.14 -57.95 -7.45
CA ALA A 750 -9.45 -58.09 -8.09
C ALA A 750 -9.98 -59.54 -8.05
N ARG A 751 -9.10 -60.54 -8.21
CA ARG A 751 -9.46 -61.95 -8.04
C ARG A 751 -9.82 -62.26 -6.59
N SER A 752 -9.02 -61.75 -5.64
CA SER A 752 -9.27 -61.91 -4.21
C SER A 752 -10.60 -61.25 -3.79
N ALA A 753 -10.95 -60.11 -4.38
CA ALA A 753 -12.21 -59.43 -4.13
C ALA A 753 -13.45 -60.22 -4.58
N ARG A 754 -13.30 -61.25 -5.44
CA ARG A 754 -14.38 -62.20 -5.75
C ARG A 754 -14.59 -63.21 -4.61
N VAL A 755 -13.53 -63.56 -3.89
CA VAL A 755 -13.55 -64.49 -2.73
C VAL A 755 -13.94 -63.76 -1.44
N TYR A 756 -13.55 -62.49 -1.31
CA TYR A 756 -13.86 -61.62 -0.19
C TYR A 756 -14.79 -60.48 -0.64
N PRO A 757 -16.13 -60.65 -0.59
CA PRO A 757 -17.08 -59.65 -1.09
C PRO A 757 -16.92 -58.27 -0.44
N GLY A 758 -16.46 -58.23 0.81
CA GLY A 758 -16.16 -56.99 1.53
C GLY A 758 -15.00 -56.18 0.94
N LEU A 759 -14.12 -56.79 0.13
CA LEU A 759 -13.00 -56.14 -0.55
C LEU A 759 -13.41 -55.59 -1.94
N LYS A 760 -14.57 -56.01 -2.48
CA LYS A 760 -15.02 -55.63 -3.82
C LYS A 760 -15.10 -54.11 -4.06
N PRO A 761 -15.62 -53.28 -3.14
CA PRO A 761 -15.61 -51.83 -3.33
C PRO A 761 -14.20 -51.22 -3.24
N TRP A 762 -13.24 -51.96 -2.68
CA TRP A 762 -11.94 -51.46 -2.25
C TRP A 762 -10.78 -51.90 -3.13
N HIS A 763 -11.00 -52.84 -4.06
CA HIS A 763 -9.92 -53.49 -4.80
C HIS A 763 -9.02 -52.49 -5.57
N LEU A 764 -9.59 -51.41 -6.13
CA LEU A 764 -8.82 -50.36 -6.81
C LEU A 764 -7.98 -49.52 -5.82
N ALA A 765 -8.61 -49.05 -4.73
CA ALA A 765 -7.92 -48.29 -3.68
C ALA A 765 -6.81 -49.11 -2.99
N VAL A 766 -7.09 -50.36 -2.63
CA VAL A 766 -6.12 -51.29 -2.02
C VAL A 766 -4.94 -51.52 -2.95
N THR A 767 -5.20 -51.70 -4.25
CA THR A 767 -4.11 -51.87 -5.23
C THR A 767 -3.28 -50.60 -5.34
N SER A 768 -3.92 -49.44 -5.41
CA SER A 768 -3.24 -48.14 -5.47
C SER A 768 -2.30 -47.92 -4.29
N GLU A 769 -2.76 -48.20 -3.08
CA GLU A 769 -1.97 -47.99 -1.87
C GLU A 769 -0.84 -49.03 -1.72
N LEU A 770 -1.09 -50.30 -2.03
CA LEU A 770 -0.04 -51.33 -2.04
C LEU A 770 1.06 -51.01 -3.05
N ALA A 771 0.69 -50.38 -4.15
CA ALA A 771 1.62 -49.98 -5.17
C ALA A 771 2.44 -48.74 -4.79
N ALA A 772 1.84 -47.78 -4.09
CA ALA A 772 2.56 -46.66 -3.49
C ALA A 772 3.57 -47.13 -2.40
N LEU A 773 3.31 -48.28 -1.77
CA LEU A 773 4.24 -48.92 -0.83
C LEU A 773 5.38 -49.69 -1.52
N GLY A 774 5.34 -49.89 -2.84
CA GLY A 774 6.31 -50.72 -3.56
C GLY A 774 6.14 -52.23 -3.38
N GLU A 775 5.07 -52.67 -2.71
CA GLU A 775 4.85 -54.05 -2.24
C GLU A 775 4.09 -54.94 -3.25
N ILE A 776 4.22 -54.63 -4.54
CA ILE A 776 3.37 -55.18 -5.62
C ILE A 776 3.73 -56.63 -5.95
N THR A 777 4.98 -57.07 -5.74
CA THR A 777 5.52 -58.25 -6.45
C THR A 777 6.08 -59.38 -5.58
N ALA A 778 6.28 -59.21 -4.28
CA ALA A 778 6.69 -60.28 -3.36
C ALA A 778 6.25 -59.95 -1.92
N PRO A 779 6.05 -60.93 -1.00
CA PRO A 779 5.99 -60.61 0.41
C PRO A 779 7.29 -59.89 0.80
N PRO A 780 7.23 -58.78 1.54
CA PRO A 780 8.41 -58.00 1.87
C PRO A 780 9.41 -58.87 2.61
N LEU A 781 10.68 -58.81 2.22
CA LEU A 781 11.78 -59.41 2.97
C LEU A 781 12.07 -58.69 4.31
N GLY A 782 11.17 -57.79 4.79
CA GLY A 782 11.43 -56.98 5.99
C GLY A 782 10.24 -56.33 6.72
N ILE A 783 9.00 -56.36 6.21
CA ILE A 783 7.83 -55.77 6.89
C ILE A 783 6.94 -56.90 7.41
N SER A 784 6.57 -56.86 8.69
CA SER A 784 5.67 -57.88 9.25
C SER A 784 4.24 -57.72 8.71
N ARG A 785 3.46 -58.81 8.63
CA ARG A 785 2.03 -58.76 8.22
C ARG A 785 1.25 -57.71 9.00
N ASP A 786 1.43 -57.70 10.32
CA ASP A 786 0.69 -56.80 11.21
C ASP A 786 1.11 -55.33 11.02
N GLU A 787 2.33 -55.09 10.52
CA GLU A 787 2.79 -53.77 10.09
C GLU A 787 2.22 -53.37 8.74
N LEU A 788 2.18 -54.28 7.76
CA LEU A 788 1.54 -54.05 6.46
C LEU A 788 0.03 -53.79 6.61
N VAL A 789 -0.67 -54.54 7.47
CA VAL A 789 -2.09 -54.31 7.80
C VAL A 789 -2.26 -52.91 8.37
N ARG A 790 -1.43 -52.51 9.35
CA ARG A 790 -1.50 -51.18 9.97
C ARG A 790 -1.24 -50.07 8.97
N GLU A 791 -0.23 -50.21 8.12
CA GLU A 791 0.13 -49.21 7.12
C GLU A 791 -0.96 -49.08 6.04
N LEU A 792 -1.49 -50.19 5.56
CA LEU A 792 -2.58 -50.20 4.59
C LEU A 792 -3.88 -49.64 5.19
N GLU A 793 -4.18 -49.94 6.46
CA GLU A 793 -5.30 -49.32 7.19
C GLU A 793 -5.12 -47.81 7.35
N ALA A 794 -3.93 -47.36 7.71
CA ALA A 794 -3.61 -45.93 7.85
C ALA A 794 -3.81 -45.18 6.52
N ARG A 795 -3.44 -45.79 5.40
CA ARG A 795 -3.62 -45.22 4.05
C ARG A 795 -5.06 -45.27 3.57
N LEU A 796 -5.75 -46.40 3.74
CA LEU A 796 -7.16 -46.53 3.36
C LEU A 796 -8.09 -45.67 4.20
N ALA A 797 -7.67 -45.26 5.40
CA ALA A 797 -8.38 -44.28 6.22
C ALA A 797 -8.54 -42.90 5.56
N ALA A 798 -7.78 -42.60 4.49
CA ALA A 798 -7.91 -41.37 3.72
C ALA A 798 -9.13 -41.35 2.77
N TYR A 799 -9.82 -42.48 2.56
CA TYR A 799 -11.00 -42.55 1.70
C TYR A 799 -12.30 -42.22 2.46
N VAL A 800 -13.37 -41.86 1.71
CA VAL A 800 -14.71 -41.55 2.26
C VAL A 800 -15.27 -42.68 3.14
N SER A 801 -14.91 -43.91 2.82
CA SER A 801 -15.19 -45.09 3.64
C SER A 801 -13.90 -45.86 3.91
N SER A 802 -13.94 -46.96 4.66
CA SER A 802 -12.78 -47.87 4.84
C SER A 802 -13.28 -49.31 4.89
N PRO A 803 -12.52 -50.29 4.38
CA PRO A 803 -12.85 -51.69 4.60
C PRO A 803 -12.75 -51.99 6.10
N ALA A 804 -13.52 -52.97 6.57
CA ALA A 804 -13.37 -53.44 7.95
C ALA A 804 -12.01 -54.13 8.09
N ARG A 805 -11.29 -53.86 9.18
CA ARG A 805 -10.00 -54.48 9.53
C ARG A 805 -9.97 -55.99 9.30
N GLY A 806 -11.00 -56.68 9.77
CA GLY A 806 -11.13 -58.13 9.62
C GLY A 806 -11.17 -58.62 8.16
N VAL A 807 -11.60 -57.78 7.20
CA VAL A 807 -11.61 -58.13 5.78
C VAL A 807 -10.21 -58.05 5.18
N VAL A 808 -9.44 -57.00 5.51
CA VAL A 808 -8.07 -56.82 5.00
C VAL A 808 -7.12 -57.86 5.62
N ASP A 809 -7.23 -58.09 6.92
CA ASP A 809 -6.43 -59.08 7.65
C ASP A 809 -6.75 -60.51 7.18
N ALA A 810 -8.04 -60.88 7.04
CA ALA A 810 -8.41 -62.19 6.50
C ALA A 810 -7.89 -62.41 5.07
N TRP A 811 -7.91 -61.37 4.24
CA TRP A 811 -7.36 -61.43 2.88
C TRP A 811 -5.84 -61.61 2.88
N LEU A 812 -5.09 -60.85 3.69
CA LEU A 812 -3.63 -60.97 3.76
C LEU A 812 -3.19 -62.32 4.32
N ARG A 813 -3.92 -62.89 5.30
CA ARG A 813 -3.67 -64.25 5.80
C ARG A 813 -3.84 -65.33 4.73
N ASP A 814 -4.86 -65.21 3.88
CA ASP A 814 -5.08 -66.15 2.77
C ASP A 814 -4.04 -65.97 1.66
N ARG A 815 -3.55 -64.75 1.45
CA ARG A 815 -2.45 -64.50 0.51
C ARG A 815 -1.13 -65.12 0.97
N GLU A 816 -0.81 -65.04 2.26
CA GLU A 816 0.37 -65.68 2.85
C GLU A 816 0.33 -67.21 2.68
N SER A 817 -0.82 -67.83 2.95
CA SER A 817 -0.98 -69.28 2.82
C SER A 817 -0.83 -69.74 1.36
N GLN A 818 -1.33 -68.97 0.38
CA GLN A 818 -1.18 -69.27 -1.04
C GLN A 818 0.26 -69.07 -1.55
N THR A 819 0.99 -68.09 -1.00
CA THR A 819 2.40 -67.85 -1.36
C THR A 819 3.28 -68.98 -0.82
N PHE A 820 2.99 -69.48 0.39
CA PHE A 820 3.68 -70.62 1.00
C PHE A 820 3.46 -71.92 0.20
N ILE A 821 2.26 -72.14 -0.36
CA ILE A 821 1.93 -73.31 -1.19
C ILE A 821 2.64 -73.27 -2.55
N SER A 822 2.84 -72.08 -3.14
CA SER A 822 3.52 -71.95 -4.44
C SER A 822 5.05 -71.99 -4.36
N GLN A 823 5.65 -71.68 -3.20
CA GLN A 823 7.10 -71.77 -2.97
C GLN A 823 7.54 -73.08 -2.28
N GLY A 824 6.63 -73.81 -1.64
CA GLY A 824 6.89 -75.10 -0.99
C GLY A 824 6.84 -76.31 -1.92
N SER A 825 7.91 -76.55 -2.68
CA SER A 825 8.58 -77.87 -2.87
C SER A 825 9.41 -77.90 -4.17
N PRO A 826 10.66 -77.41 -4.16
CA PRO A 826 11.66 -77.87 -5.10
C PRO A 826 12.18 -79.25 -4.62
N GLY A 827 11.54 -80.32 -5.11
CA GLY A 827 12.13 -81.65 -5.13
C GLY A 827 12.18 -82.42 -3.81
N THR A 828 11.07 -83.05 -3.42
CA THR A 828 11.15 -84.38 -2.81
C THR A 828 10.79 -85.40 -3.88
N PRO A 829 11.69 -86.34 -4.25
CA PRO A 829 11.38 -87.37 -5.23
C PRO A 829 10.25 -88.25 -4.71
N THR A 830 9.27 -88.48 -5.57
CA THR A 830 8.14 -89.38 -5.36
C THR A 830 8.66 -90.76 -4.91
N PRO A 831 8.23 -91.31 -3.76
CA PRO A 831 8.61 -92.69 -3.42
C PRO A 831 7.98 -93.63 -4.46
N ALA A 832 8.82 -94.44 -5.08
CA ALA A 832 8.40 -95.47 -6.02
C ALA A 832 7.39 -96.40 -5.33
N PHE A 833 6.23 -96.57 -5.97
CA PHE A 833 5.28 -97.63 -5.64
C PHE A 833 5.98 -98.99 -5.75
N PRO A 834 5.89 -99.87 -4.73
CA PRO A 834 6.29 -101.26 -4.91
C PRO A 834 5.23 -101.96 -5.76
N GLY A 835 5.66 -102.50 -6.90
CA GLY A 835 4.86 -103.40 -7.71
C GLY A 835 4.44 -104.63 -6.90
N ARG A 836 3.18 -105.00 -7.07
CA ARG A 836 2.64 -106.29 -6.64
C ARG A 836 3.31 -107.43 -7.41
N SER A 837 3.90 -108.36 -6.67
CA SER A 837 3.62 -109.80 -6.81
C SER A 837 2.64 -110.19 -5.71
#